data_AF-A0A7X3HGT6-F1
#
_entry.id   AF-A0A7X3HGT6-F1
#
_cell.length_a   1.000
_cell.length_b   1.000
_cell.length_c   1.000
_cell.angle_alpha   90.00
_cell.angle_beta   90.00
_cell.angle_gamma   90.00
#
_symmetry.space_group_name_H-M   'P 1'
#
loop_
_entity.id
_entity.type
_entity.pdbx_description
1 polymer ?
#
loop_
_entity_poly.entity_id
_entity_poly.type
_entity_poly.pdbx_seq_one_letter_code
_entity_poly.pdbx_strand_id
1 'polypeptide(L)'
;MGEVEKEGSVMEKTRAVLIDAASGGRTATQEGGKWPRPTQRHARRQHRQTLASGHAWLVLAGGLAGGTTLFTSIASAASYTVSSSSGLTQAVATANTDGDDNTDITLSQNITTASGTVFDVGTNPTTLGINTSGSTLTLNGPGTVWNTGSYFYFGISGGGGLTVSNGAQLRIQDGPSSSSPGILSFDAGALEITGSGSALTTSYLAVGRGGDATIALTNGGQLTTRVASIGEGPGTTAASTITVLVDGPGTRWNTGTFEAGGATNSVDVTVSNGAVIQAADSRIGINGAGSLLVDGIGSQFAVSGSLSIGAFSFGSTPGQGVVTVSDGGLVSALKGVIVGVDNGTTAALTVNSNGVLQTSRLRPGNGTATVTFDNGTLRATTDSTPKSALIDAFAPGAFTIGAGGMYIDSNGFDVTASTVMSGVGGLTKQGAGTLKLMNANTYAGTTNVQTGILQAGAVNTFSPKSAVAIASAGTIDLAGSGQIVAGLSNAGVVTMGSGTAPGTVLTVNGNYVGNGGTMVINTVLGADNSPSDKLVVNGNTAGQTGVKVVNAGGLGAQTTGNGIQLIQVTGTSNGTFNLLSPVAAGAYHYKLVQNGVDNSDGDWYLRSSLRPETVVDSTIGSSVSTGGLALMSKAAARGAGAIVCTDEDNARTKGAGDKGYLGACSGTLWARIIGQLGNQGGSASNANGTPAYDYGLYGIQTGIDLVRTASDLAGLYFGYGRWDSTVRDIEGGRAGRVAYDAYAVGVYWTHLYGNGLYTDLAVQEAWYGNLKASTHGGSNISTSGNSTTAQAEAGYQFGLGHGWAITPKLSLIYQRVSIGSTADSAALISFGPTNELYGRLGARVSKDWTATNNDKTQLFGEFSLWSQLGDRNAKTTFTNLQGNNPTTTTSLLGGSWGQFKVGVNSQITKKINAFVAIDSSVSLDHTGYSIGGHFGIKYVY
;
A
#
# COMPACT_ATOMS: atom_id res chain seq x y z
N MET A 1 -34.83 -30.07 41.21
CA MET A 1 -34.45 -30.90 42.36
C MET A 1 -33.05 -30.46 42.79
N GLY A 2 -32.78 -29.87 43.95
CA GLY A 2 -33.58 -29.46 45.09
C GLY A 2 -32.78 -28.42 45.90
N GLU A 3 -33.51 -27.61 46.65
CA GLU A 3 -33.07 -26.50 47.52
C GLU A 3 -32.20 -26.94 48.71
N VAL A 4 -31.58 -25.98 49.42
CA VAL A 4 -31.90 -25.66 50.84
C VAL A 4 -31.23 -24.33 51.25
N GLU A 5 -32.04 -23.43 51.82
CA GLU A 5 -31.71 -22.15 52.47
C GLU A 5 -31.04 -22.31 53.85
N LYS A 6 -30.40 -21.23 54.36
CA LYS A 6 -30.62 -20.75 55.74
C LYS A 6 -30.03 -19.35 55.99
N GLU A 7 -30.89 -18.45 56.49
CA GLU A 7 -30.56 -17.17 57.12
C GLU A 7 -30.06 -17.35 58.58
N GLY A 8 -29.38 -16.32 59.11
CA GLY A 8 -29.10 -16.18 60.54
C GLY A 8 -28.37 -14.88 60.89
N SER A 9 -29.00 -14.07 61.75
CA SER A 9 -28.71 -12.68 62.16
C SER A 9 -27.50 -12.50 63.10
N VAL A 10 -26.99 -11.26 63.20
CA VAL A 10 -26.06 -10.83 64.27
C VAL A 10 -26.47 -9.46 64.85
N MET A 11 -26.53 -9.43 66.19
CA MET A 11 -26.74 -8.28 67.07
C MET A 11 -25.46 -7.49 67.37
N GLU A 12 -25.66 -6.18 67.58
CA GLU A 12 -24.90 -5.16 68.32
C GLU A 12 -23.60 -5.54 69.05
N LYS A 13 -22.57 -4.67 68.94
CA LYS A 13 -22.16 -3.78 70.05
C LYS A 13 -21.07 -2.76 69.67
N THR A 14 -21.32 -1.56 70.17
CA THR A 14 -20.59 -0.28 70.10
C THR A 14 -19.37 -0.22 71.04
N ARG A 15 -18.39 0.64 70.69
CA ARG A 15 -17.51 1.54 71.50
C ARG A 15 -16.06 1.47 71.00
N ALA A 16 -15.53 2.50 70.33
CA ALA A 16 -15.03 3.81 70.79
C ALA A 16 -13.54 3.79 71.19
N VAL A 17 -12.82 4.88 70.85
CA VAL A 17 -11.49 5.41 71.30
C VAL A 17 -10.60 5.78 70.09
N LEU A 18 -10.57 7.07 69.69
CA LEU A 18 -9.48 8.09 69.85
C LEU A 18 -8.11 7.69 69.23
N ILE A 19 -7.69 8.28 68.11
CA ILE A 19 -6.84 9.50 67.95
C ILE A 19 -5.47 9.36 68.63
N ASP A 20 -4.36 9.28 67.87
CA ASP A 20 -3.48 10.42 67.53
C ASP A 20 -2.29 10.02 66.62
N ALA A 21 -1.81 11.02 65.87
CA ALA A 21 -0.45 11.36 65.38
C ALA A 21 0.65 10.28 65.25
N ALA A 22 1.68 10.40 64.40
CA ALA A 22 2.06 11.26 63.30
C ALA A 22 3.46 10.78 62.89
N SER A 23 3.84 11.08 61.65
CA SER A 23 5.21 11.37 61.19
C SER A 23 6.26 10.25 61.14
N GLY A 24 6.97 10.24 60.00
CA GLY A 24 8.42 10.06 60.04
C GLY A 24 9.03 9.08 59.05
N GLY A 25 9.38 9.57 57.85
CA GLY A 25 10.79 9.47 57.44
C GLY A 25 11.18 8.50 56.33
N ARG A 26 11.67 9.13 55.25
CA ARG A 26 12.91 8.81 54.50
C ARG A 26 12.90 7.73 53.40
N THR A 27 12.77 8.23 52.18
CA THR A 27 13.72 8.13 51.04
C THR A 27 14.62 6.90 50.90
N ALA A 28 14.45 6.19 49.77
CA ALA A 28 15.53 5.62 48.97
C ALA A 28 15.09 5.42 47.50
N THR A 29 16.10 5.37 46.64
CA THR A 29 16.19 5.67 45.20
C THR A 29 15.77 4.56 44.22
N GLN A 30 15.22 5.02 43.08
CA GLN A 30 15.45 4.62 41.67
C GLN A 30 15.49 3.12 41.26
N GLU A 31 14.50 2.67 40.49
CA GLU A 31 14.57 2.38 39.03
C GLU A 31 13.49 1.36 38.60
N GLY A 32 12.92 1.56 37.41
CA GLY A 32 12.45 0.47 36.56
C GLY A 32 10.94 0.18 36.51
N GLY A 33 10.35 0.36 35.32
CA GLY A 33 9.46 -0.68 34.77
C GLY A 33 7.95 -0.41 34.74
N LYS A 34 7.47 -0.13 33.53
CA LYS A 34 6.27 -0.68 32.87
C LYS A 34 4.97 -0.80 33.69
N TRP A 35 4.01 0.06 33.36
CA TRP A 35 2.59 -0.12 33.70
C TRP A 35 1.81 -0.80 32.57
N PRO A 36 1.06 -1.88 32.85
CA PRO A 36 -0.19 -2.19 32.18
C PRO A 36 -1.37 -1.93 33.12
N ARG A 37 -2.40 -1.23 32.63
CA ARG A 37 -3.68 -1.02 33.31
C ARG A 37 -4.61 -2.23 33.09
N PRO A 38 -5.26 -2.77 34.13
CA PRO A 38 -6.44 -3.63 33.98
C PRO A 38 -7.76 -2.87 34.21
N THR A 39 -8.69 -3.11 33.28
CA THR A 39 -10.13 -3.38 33.43
C THR A 39 -10.91 -2.96 34.71
N GLN A 40 -11.94 -2.14 34.47
CA GLN A 40 -13.35 -2.18 34.95
C GLN A 40 -13.64 -2.90 36.30
N ARG A 41 -14.00 -2.14 37.34
CA ARG A 41 -15.37 -1.78 37.78
C ARG A 41 -16.18 -2.93 38.44
N HIS A 42 -16.28 -2.87 39.77
CA HIS A 42 -17.52 -3.17 40.49
C HIS A 42 -17.80 -2.09 41.54
N ALA A 43 -19.09 -1.79 41.68
CA ALA A 43 -19.67 -0.67 42.40
C ALA A 43 -20.08 -1.03 43.83
N ARG A 44 -20.07 -0.02 44.72
CA ARG A 44 -21.08 0.30 45.77
C ARG A 44 -20.61 1.61 46.46
N ARG A 45 -21.30 2.75 46.29
CA ARG A 45 -22.39 3.29 47.14
C ARG A 45 -22.08 3.11 48.64
N GLN A 46 -22.00 4.13 49.51
CA GLN A 46 -22.48 5.51 49.47
C GLN A 46 -21.80 6.41 50.53
N HIS A 47 -21.98 7.73 50.36
CA HIS A 47 -21.97 8.82 51.36
C HIS A 47 -20.64 9.36 51.92
N ARG A 48 -20.19 10.50 51.35
CA ARG A 48 -20.30 11.80 52.03
C ARG A 48 -20.20 12.97 51.04
N GLN A 49 -21.14 13.89 51.22
CA GLN A 49 -21.06 15.35 51.05
C GLN A 49 -20.18 15.90 49.94
N THR A 50 -20.86 16.40 48.91
CA THR A 50 -20.31 17.40 47.98
C THR A 50 -21.20 18.64 48.09
N LEU A 51 -20.58 19.80 48.31
CA LEU A 51 -21.23 21.10 48.21
C LEU A 51 -21.86 21.21 46.82
N ALA A 52 -23.18 21.37 46.80
CA ALA A 52 -23.91 21.81 45.62
C ALA A 52 -23.91 23.34 45.59
N SER A 53 -23.16 23.92 44.65
CA SER A 53 -23.44 25.27 44.16
C SER A 53 -24.60 25.16 43.18
N GLY A 54 -25.82 25.29 43.70
CA GLY A 54 -27.05 25.34 42.92
C GLY A 54 -27.24 26.71 42.28
N HIS A 55 -27.31 26.75 40.95
CA HIS A 55 -28.08 27.77 40.25
C HIS A 55 -29.36 27.10 39.77
N ALA A 56 -30.45 27.36 40.49
CA ALA A 56 -31.78 26.88 40.15
C ALA A 56 -32.35 27.77 39.04
N TRP A 57 -32.69 27.17 37.89
CA TRP A 57 -33.64 27.76 36.96
C TRP A 57 -35.04 27.40 37.45
N LEU A 58 -35.80 28.42 37.83
CA LEU A 58 -37.18 28.33 38.26
C LEU A 58 -38.06 27.90 37.08
N VAL A 59 -38.53 26.66 37.12
CA VAL A 59 -39.66 26.19 36.31
C VAL A 59 -40.93 26.66 37.00
N LEU A 60 -41.69 27.55 36.35
CA LEU A 60 -43.07 27.84 36.70
C LEU A 60 -43.96 27.20 35.63
N ALA A 61 -44.35 25.96 35.90
CA ALA A 61 -45.54 25.36 35.30
C ALA A 61 -46.74 25.77 36.18
N GLY A 62 -47.59 26.64 35.65
CA GLY A 62 -48.84 27.03 36.27
C GLY A 62 -49.85 27.39 35.18
N GLY A 63 -50.83 26.52 34.96
CA GLY A 63 -51.94 26.81 34.07
C GLY A 63 -52.76 27.97 34.61
N LEU A 64 -52.96 28.99 33.77
CA LEU A 64 -54.00 29.99 33.91
C LEU A 64 -54.62 30.21 32.53
N ALA A 65 -55.81 29.64 32.35
CA ALA A 65 -56.73 30.05 31.31
C ALA A 65 -57.14 31.50 31.58
N GLY A 66 -57.07 32.34 30.56
CA GLY A 66 -57.49 33.75 30.62
C GLY A 66 -56.46 34.65 31.29
N GLY A 67 -55.59 35.26 30.49
CA GLY A 67 -54.63 36.25 30.95
C GLY A 67 -54.09 37.05 29.78
N THR A 68 -54.56 38.28 29.67
CA THR A 68 -54.06 39.37 28.83
C THR A 68 -52.54 39.42 28.77
N THR A 69 -52.03 39.65 27.56
CA THR A 69 -50.66 40.02 27.23
C THR A 69 -50.07 41.03 28.22
N LEU A 70 -49.01 40.65 28.93
CA LEU A 70 -48.10 41.59 29.56
C LEU A 70 -47.18 42.18 28.47
N PHE A 71 -47.75 43.04 27.62
CA PHE A 71 -47.03 44.25 27.25
C PHE A 71 -47.43 45.26 28.31
N THR A 72 -46.55 45.57 29.25
CA THR A 72 -46.72 46.79 30.03
C THR A 72 -46.80 47.92 29.02
N SER A 73 -47.91 48.65 29.01
CA SER A 73 -48.04 49.89 28.26
C SER A 73 -46.84 50.76 28.60
N ILE A 74 -45.93 50.89 27.64
CA ILE A 74 -44.75 51.73 27.78
C ILE A 74 -45.29 53.15 27.81
N ALA A 75 -44.87 53.92 28.82
CA ALA A 75 -45.27 55.31 28.96
C ALA A 75 -44.98 56.05 27.64
N SER A 76 -45.99 56.77 27.14
CA SER A 76 -46.04 57.58 25.91
C SER A 76 -44.99 57.29 24.84
N ALA A 77 -45.27 56.35 23.94
CA ALA A 77 -44.57 56.34 22.65
C ALA A 77 -45.02 57.58 21.84
N ALA A 78 -44.08 58.46 21.49
CA ALA A 78 -44.34 59.50 20.50
C ALA A 78 -44.77 58.82 19.18
N SER A 79 -45.99 59.13 18.74
CA SER A 79 -46.60 58.51 17.56
C SER A 79 -46.66 59.51 16.42
N TYR A 80 -46.10 59.15 15.27
CA TYR A 80 -46.05 60.00 14.08
C TYR A 80 -46.75 59.31 12.92
N THR A 81 -47.61 60.02 12.19
CA THR A 81 -48.18 59.52 10.91
C THR A 81 -47.53 60.28 9.76
N VAL A 82 -46.91 59.55 8.84
CA VAL A 82 -46.15 60.14 7.72
C VAL A 82 -46.65 59.62 6.37
N SER A 83 -46.65 60.52 5.38
CA SER A 83 -47.08 60.25 4.02
C SER A 83 -46.02 60.60 2.96
N SER A 84 -44.84 61.05 3.37
CA SER A 84 -43.78 61.50 2.45
C SER A 84 -42.40 61.27 3.03
N SER A 85 -41.38 61.21 2.16
CA SER A 85 -39.98 61.05 2.58
C SER A 85 -39.53 62.19 3.50
N SER A 86 -39.91 63.44 3.22
CA SER A 86 -39.60 64.57 4.07
C SER A 86 -40.28 64.48 5.44
N GLY A 87 -41.53 64.00 5.46
CA GLY A 87 -42.26 63.74 6.71
C GLY A 87 -41.59 62.65 7.56
N LEU A 88 -41.10 61.57 6.92
CA LEU A 88 -40.33 60.53 7.60
C LEU A 88 -39.03 61.07 8.21
N THR A 89 -38.26 61.85 7.44
CA THR A 89 -37.02 62.47 7.94
C THR A 89 -37.30 63.39 9.14
N GLN A 90 -38.37 64.19 9.08
CA GLN A 90 -38.77 65.07 10.19
C GLN A 90 -39.24 64.29 11.42
N ALA A 91 -40.01 63.21 11.23
CA ALA A 91 -40.47 62.36 12.32
C ALA A 91 -39.28 61.70 13.04
N VAL A 92 -38.34 61.12 12.29
CA VAL A 92 -37.12 60.53 12.86
C VAL A 92 -36.26 61.58 13.56
N ALA A 93 -36.10 62.78 13.00
CA ALA A 93 -35.37 63.88 13.64
C ALA A 93 -36.04 64.39 14.92
N THR A 94 -37.37 64.37 14.98
CA THR A 94 -38.13 64.79 16.17
C THR A 94 -38.00 63.73 17.27
N ALA A 95 -38.22 62.46 16.92
CA ALA A 95 -38.00 61.30 17.79
C ALA A 95 -36.60 61.32 18.44
N ASN A 96 -35.58 61.69 17.66
CA ASN A 96 -34.21 61.82 18.17
C ASN A 96 -34.03 62.81 19.35
N THR A 97 -34.99 63.70 19.58
CA THR A 97 -34.86 64.84 20.49
C THR A 97 -36.02 65.03 21.46
N ASP A 98 -37.11 64.27 21.33
CA ASP A 98 -38.30 64.42 22.17
C ASP A 98 -38.13 63.86 23.59
N GLY A 99 -37.12 62.99 23.77
CA GLY A 99 -36.76 62.43 25.06
C GLY A 99 -37.50 61.13 25.40
N ASP A 100 -38.35 60.62 24.51
CA ASP A 100 -39.07 59.37 24.69
C ASP A 100 -38.22 58.16 24.26
N ASP A 101 -38.21 57.11 25.09
CA ASP A 101 -37.44 55.88 24.81
C ASP A 101 -38.02 55.05 23.67
N ASN A 102 -39.25 55.36 23.26
CA ASN A 102 -40.03 54.63 22.29
C ASN A 102 -40.66 55.56 21.26
N THR A 103 -40.58 55.18 20.00
CA THR A 103 -41.23 55.90 18.91
C THR A 103 -41.95 54.94 17.99
N ASP A 104 -43.18 55.28 17.60
CA ASP A 104 -43.95 54.58 16.58
C ASP A 104 -44.23 55.51 15.40
N ILE A 105 -43.85 55.09 14.20
CA ILE A 105 -44.12 55.81 12.94
C ILE A 105 -45.08 54.98 12.10
N THR A 106 -46.25 55.53 11.79
CA THR A 106 -47.25 54.92 10.91
C THR A 106 -47.16 55.51 9.50
N LEU A 107 -47.05 54.65 8.50
CA LEU A 107 -47.05 55.04 7.09
C LEU A 107 -48.49 55.06 6.56
N SER A 108 -48.94 56.16 5.97
CA SER A 108 -50.26 56.23 5.31
C SER A 108 -50.22 55.99 3.80
N GLN A 109 -49.02 55.87 3.22
CA GLN A 109 -48.75 55.55 1.82
C GLN A 109 -47.32 55.03 1.67
N ASN A 110 -46.98 54.50 0.48
CA ASN A 110 -45.60 54.12 0.16
C ASN A 110 -44.66 55.32 0.28
N ILE A 111 -43.50 55.12 0.91
CA ILE A 111 -42.46 56.13 1.08
C ILE A 111 -41.16 55.61 0.50
N THR A 112 -40.58 56.36 -0.43
CA THR A 112 -39.23 56.12 -0.96
C THR A 112 -38.32 57.28 -0.59
N THR A 113 -37.19 56.98 0.05
CA THR A 113 -36.21 58.01 0.44
C THR A 113 -35.48 58.55 -0.79
N ALA A 114 -35.12 59.84 -0.76
CA ALA A 114 -34.22 60.40 -1.76
C ALA A 114 -32.83 59.75 -1.65
N SER A 115 -32.09 59.66 -2.77
CA SER A 115 -30.70 59.19 -2.74
C SER A 115 -29.84 60.11 -1.87
N GLY A 116 -28.94 59.52 -1.09
CA GLY A 116 -28.08 60.27 -0.16
C GLY A 116 -28.77 60.67 1.14
N THR A 117 -29.98 60.18 1.41
CA THR A 117 -30.67 60.45 2.68
C THR A 117 -29.95 59.74 3.81
N VAL A 118 -29.47 60.50 4.80
CA VAL A 118 -28.86 59.95 6.00
C VAL A 118 -29.81 60.14 7.17
N PHE A 119 -30.22 59.04 7.79
CA PHE A 119 -30.86 59.06 9.09
C PHE A 119 -29.74 58.92 10.14
N ASP A 120 -29.20 60.07 10.57
CA ASP A 120 -28.33 60.17 11.73
C ASP A 120 -29.18 60.27 12.99
N VAL A 121 -28.68 59.69 14.09
CA VAL A 121 -29.48 59.45 15.29
C VAL A 121 -28.77 59.91 16.56
N GLY A 122 -29.58 60.48 17.45
CA GLY A 122 -29.20 60.98 18.77
C GLY A 122 -29.13 59.86 19.80
N THR A 123 -29.22 60.22 21.08
CA THR A 123 -29.13 59.26 22.19
C THR A 123 -30.45 58.52 22.50
N ASN A 124 -31.60 59.04 22.04
CA ASN A 124 -32.95 58.48 22.20
C ASN A 124 -33.74 58.55 20.86
N PRO A 125 -34.81 57.76 20.58
CA PRO A 125 -35.36 56.62 21.33
C PRO A 125 -34.36 55.46 21.51
N THR A 126 -34.78 54.38 22.17
CA THR A 126 -34.09 53.07 22.19
C THR A 126 -34.84 52.00 21.39
N THR A 127 -36.13 52.24 21.12
CA THR A 127 -36.97 51.40 20.26
C THR A 127 -37.67 52.25 19.20
N LEU A 128 -37.68 51.75 17.95
CA LEU A 128 -38.36 52.38 16.84
C LEU A 128 -39.26 51.37 16.14
N GLY A 129 -40.57 51.61 16.17
CA GLY A 129 -41.57 50.88 15.40
C GLY A 129 -41.94 51.62 14.12
N ILE A 130 -41.97 50.92 12.99
CA ILE A 130 -42.59 51.38 11.74
C ILE A 130 -43.81 50.50 11.47
N ASN A 131 -45.00 51.06 11.66
CA ASN A 131 -46.23 50.43 11.22
C ASN A 131 -46.51 50.83 9.77
N THR A 132 -46.33 49.88 8.86
CA THR A 132 -46.50 50.10 7.43
C THR A 132 -47.94 50.29 6.99
N SER A 133 -48.94 49.82 7.75
CA SER A 133 -50.37 49.83 7.38
C SER A 133 -50.61 49.40 5.91
N GLY A 134 -49.92 48.35 5.46
CA GLY A 134 -49.97 47.84 4.08
C GLY A 134 -49.09 48.58 3.06
N SER A 135 -48.41 49.66 3.44
CA SER A 135 -47.51 50.44 2.58
C SER A 135 -46.06 49.92 2.60
N THR A 136 -45.21 50.39 1.68
CA THR A 136 -43.78 50.03 1.66
C THR A 136 -42.90 51.22 2.01
N LEU A 137 -41.94 50.99 2.91
CA LEU A 137 -40.80 51.88 3.14
C LEU A 137 -39.62 51.44 2.29
N THR A 138 -39.18 52.29 1.36
CA THR A 138 -38.03 52.02 0.49
C THR A 138 -36.88 52.96 0.83
N LEU A 139 -35.78 52.39 1.33
CA LEU A 139 -34.47 53.04 1.35
C LEU A 139 -33.83 52.85 -0.02
N ASN A 140 -33.63 53.95 -0.73
CA ASN A 140 -33.21 53.91 -2.14
C ASN A 140 -32.00 54.80 -2.42
N GLY A 141 -31.09 54.27 -3.24
CA GLY A 141 -30.01 55.02 -3.88
C GLY A 141 -28.70 55.04 -3.09
N PRO A 142 -27.57 55.29 -3.77
CA PRO A 142 -26.26 55.35 -3.14
C PRO A 142 -26.18 56.50 -2.13
N GLY A 143 -25.41 56.26 -1.06
CA GLY A 143 -25.23 57.21 0.04
C GLY A 143 -26.44 57.31 0.98
N THR A 144 -27.56 56.65 0.67
CA THR A 144 -28.68 56.53 1.60
C THR A 144 -28.28 55.58 2.72
N VAL A 145 -28.20 56.07 3.95
CA VAL A 145 -27.78 55.30 5.12
C VAL A 145 -28.75 55.54 6.27
N TRP A 146 -29.26 54.46 6.85
CA TRP A 146 -29.92 54.50 8.13
C TRP A 146 -29.08 53.74 9.14
N ASN A 147 -28.40 54.47 10.03
CA ASN A 147 -27.76 53.88 11.19
C ASN A 147 -28.73 54.04 12.35
N THR A 148 -29.13 52.96 13.03
CA THR A 148 -30.09 53.08 14.14
C THR A 148 -29.46 53.58 15.43
N GLY A 149 -28.12 53.67 15.52
CA GLY A 149 -27.44 54.27 16.68
C GLY A 149 -27.87 53.63 18.00
N SER A 150 -28.46 54.41 18.91
CA SER A 150 -29.01 53.91 20.18
C SER A 150 -30.24 52.98 20.04
N TYR A 151 -30.92 52.94 18.88
CA TYR A 151 -32.05 52.05 18.67
C TYR A 151 -31.54 50.62 18.49
N PHE A 152 -31.64 49.84 19.54
CA PHE A 152 -31.32 48.41 19.48
C PHE A 152 -32.56 47.58 19.13
N TYR A 153 -33.76 48.16 19.07
CA TYR A 153 -34.96 47.49 18.56
C TYR A 153 -35.59 48.27 17.41
N PHE A 154 -35.66 47.65 16.24
CA PHE A 154 -36.30 48.19 15.04
C PHE A 154 -37.41 47.22 14.60
N GLY A 155 -38.66 47.63 14.77
CA GLY A 155 -39.84 46.83 14.42
C GLY A 155 -40.45 47.27 13.10
N ILE A 156 -40.75 46.34 12.20
CA ILE A 156 -41.61 46.56 11.04
C ILE A 156 -42.89 45.74 11.21
N SER A 157 -44.04 46.39 11.18
CA SER A 157 -45.36 45.76 11.30
C SER A 157 -46.35 46.31 10.28
N GLY A 158 -47.59 45.82 10.26
CA GLY A 158 -48.67 46.36 9.41
C GLY A 158 -48.80 45.72 8.02
N GLY A 159 -48.04 44.67 7.70
CA GLY A 159 -48.26 43.80 6.53
C GLY A 159 -47.81 44.35 5.17
N GLY A 160 -47.24 45.55 5.13
CA GLY A 160 -46.65 46.17 3.93
C GLY A 160 -45.22 45.69 3.68
N GLY A 161 -44.21 46.57 3.73
CA GLY A 161 -42.82 46.11 3.55
C GLY A 161 -41.71 47.13 3.84
N LEU A 162 -40.49 46.61 3.84
CA LEU A 162 -39.23 47.34 3.92
C LEU A 162 -38.32 46.92 2.76
N THR A 163 -37.92 47.87 1.91
CA THR A 163 -37.02 47.63 0.78
C THR A 163 -35.73 48.43 0.98
N VAL A 164 -34.57 47.78 0.89
CA VAL A 164 -33.24 48.40 0.83
C VAL A 164 -32.69 48.16 -0.57
N SER A 165 -32.58 49.22 -1.37
CA SER A 165 -32.32 49.10 -2.81
C SER A 165 -31.30 50.09 -3.35
N ASN A 166 -30.72 49.74 -4.50
CA ASN A 166 -29.87 50.62 -5.31
C ASN A 166 -28.70 51.26 -4.53
N GLY A 167 -28.04 50.51 -3.64
CA GLY A 167 -26.87 50.99 -2.90
C GLY A 167 -27.16 51.57 -1.51
N ALA A 168 -28.41 51.53 -1.05
CA ALA A 168 -28.79 52.00 0.28
C ALA A 168 -28.33 51.04 1.39
N GLN A 169 -28.14 51.56 2.61
CA GLN A 169 -27.64 50.77 3.74
C GLN A 169 -28.49 50.97 4.99
N LEU A 170 -28.92 49.88 5.62
CA LEU A 170 -29.58 49.87 6.93
C LEU A 170 -28.68 49.14 7.94
N ARG A 171 -28.30 49.81 9.02
CA ARG A 171 -27.45 49.27 10.07
C ARG A 171 -28.13 49.41 11.41
N ILE A 172 -28.51 48.29 12.00
CA ILE A 172 -29.07 48.20 13.34
C ILE A 172 -27.94 47.84 14.30
N GLN A 173 -27.65 48.74 15.25
CA GLN A 173 -26.53 48.58 16.18
C GLN A 173 -26.94 47.79 17.43
N ASP A 174 -25.97 47.13 18.07
CA ASP A 174 -26.15 46.63 19.43
C ASP A 174 -26.33 47.81 20.39
N GLY A 175 -27.12 47.60 21.43
CA GLY A 175 -27.33 48.59 22.48
C GLY A 175 -26.04 48.90 23.26
N PRO A 176 -26.09 49.89 24.17
CA PRO A 176 -24.90 50.39 24.88
C PRO A 176 -24.23 49.36 25.81
N SER A 177 -24.88 48.22 26.09
CA SER A 177 -24.29 47.08 26.80
C SER A 177 -24.18 45.86 25.88
N SER A 178 -23.16 45.02 26.10
CA SER A 178 -22.91 43.81 25.29
C SER A 178 -24.03 42.77 25.34
N SER A 179 -25.05 42.97 26.17
CA SER A 179 -26.20 42.07 26.35
C SER A 179 -27.46 42.47 25.57
N SER A 180 -27.50 43.67 24.96
CA SER A 180 -28.66 44.15 24.21
C SER A 180 -28.39 44.03 22.71
N PRO A 181 -28.76 42.91 22.05
CA PRO A 181 -28.58 42.79 20.61
C PRO A 181 -29.39 43.84 19.86
N GLY A 182 -28.83 44.37 18.78
CA GLY A 182 -29.59 45.08 17.75
C GLY A 182 -30.56 44.11 17.08
N ILE A 183 -31.85 44.28 17.33
CA ILE A 183 -32.94 43.45 16.85
C ILE A 183 -33.64 44.15 15.70
N LEU A 184 -33.78 43.44 14.58
CA LEU A 184 -34.79 43.69 13.56
C LEU A 184 -35.95 42.71 13.80
N SER A 185 -37.10 43.22 14.22
CA SER A 185 -38.34 42.43 14.27
C SER A 185 -39.15 42.72 13.03
N PHE A 186 -39.29 41.74 12.15
CA PHE A 186 -40.09 41.86 10.94
C PHE A 186 -41.37 41.03 11.12
N ASP A 187 -42.44 41.70 11.54
CA ASP A 187 -43.62 41.02 12.07
C ASP A 187 -44.49 40.43 10.96
N ALA A 188 -44.67 41.13 9.83
CA ALA A 188 -45.42 40.71 8.65
C ALA A 188 -45.06 41.58 7.42
N GLY A 189 -45.28 41.05 6.20
CA GLY A 189 -45.10 41.78 4.94
C GLY A 189 -43.86 41.34 4.14
N ALA A 190 -43.26 42.23 3.35
CA ALA A 190 -42.07 41.94 2.54
C ALA A 190 -40.81 42.69 2.99
N LEU A 191 -39.72 41.96 3.26
CA LEU A 191 -38.37 42.50 3.44
C LEU A 191 -37.56 42.25 2.16
N GLU A 192 -37.21 43.31 1.45
CA GLU A 192 -36.43 43.22 0.21
C GLU A 192 -35.08 43.91 0.36
N ILE A 193 -34.01 43.24 -0.05
CA ILE A 193 -32.67 43.82 -0.13
C ILE A 193 -32.14 43.51 -1.54
N THR A 194 -32.06 44.51 -2.40
CA THR A 194 -31.80 44.29 -3.82
C THR A 194 -30.82 45.28 -4.43
N GLY A 195 -30.02 44.82 -5.38
CA GLY A 195 -29.05 45.64 -6.11
C GLY A 195 -27.68 45.71 -5.42
N SER A 196 -26.65 45.87 -6.26
CA SER A 196 -25.26 45.96 -5.78
C SER A 196 -25.08 47.14 -4.82
N GLY A 197 -24.36 46.89 -3.71
CA GLY A 197 -24.09 47.88 -2.66
C GLY A 197 -25.21 48.03 -1.63
N SER A 198 -26.41 47.49 -1.89
CA SER A 198 -27.50 47.48 -0.92
C SER A 198 -27.19 46.53 0.22
N ALA A 199 -27.28 46.99 1.47
CA ALA A 199 -26.90 46.19 2.62
C ALA A 199 -27.80 46.40 3.84
N LEU A 200 -28.11 45.30 4.54
CA LEU A 200 -28.72 45.33 5.87
C LEU A 200 -27.80 44.63 6.87
N THR A 201 -27.55 45.25 8.01
CA THR A 201 -26.83 44.64 9.13
C THR A 201 -27.65 44.76 10.40
N THR A 202 -27.82 43.66 11.11
CA THR A 202 -28.47 43.61 12.43
C THR A 202 -27.85 42.48 13.25
N SER A 203 -27.96 42.49 14.57
CA SER A 203 -27.46 41.35 15.36
C SER A 203 -28.46 40.21 15.42
N TYR A 204 -29.74 40.52 15.55
CA TYR A 204 -30.80 39.51 15.64
C TYR A 204 -31.90 39.86 14.64
N LEU A 205 -32.20 38.95 13.74
CA LEU A 205 -33.36 39.04 12.85
C LEU A 205 -34.44 38.10 13.35
N ALA A 206 -35.61 38.65 13.72
CA ALA A 206 -36.81 37.90 14.09
C ALA A 206 -37.86 38.08 12.99
N VAL A 207 -38.48 36.99 12.52
CA VAL A 207 -39.44 37.06 11.40
C VAL A 207 -40.71 36.27 11.70
N GLY A 208 -41.86 36.88 11.43
CA GLY A 208 -43.17 36.22 11.45
C GLY A 208 -43.98 36.36 12.75
N ARG A 209 -43.63 37.33 13.61
CA ARG A 209 -44.32 37.54 14.90
C ARG A 209 -45.76 38.02 14.77
N GLY A 210 -46.09 38.78 13.72
CA GLY A 210 -47.40 39.40 13.52
C GLY A 210 -48.23 38.83 12.38
N GLY A 211 -47.63 38.04 11.47
CA GLY A 211 -48.31 37.44 10.33
C GLY A 211 -47.32 36.92 9.28
N ASP A 212 -47.85 36.54 8.11
CA ASP A 212 -47.03 36.00 7.02
C ASP A 212 -45.98 37.01 6.54
N ALA A 213 -44.80 36.51 6.20
CA ALA A 213 -43.65 37.33 5.82
C ALA A 213 -42.88 36.74 4.63
N THR A 214 -42.33 37.63 3.79
CA THR A 214 -41.41 37.28 2.71
C THR A 214 -40.08 38.01 2.90
N ILE A 215 -38.98 37.34 2.62
CA ILE A 215 -37.63 37.93 2.56
C ILE A 215 -37.07 37.68 1.17
N ALA A 216 -36.68 38.72 0.46
CA ALA A 216 -36.02 38.61 -0.84
C ALA A 216 -34.68 39.36 -0.81
N LEU A 217 -33.59 38.59 -0.89
CA LEU A 217 -32.23 39.09 -1.06
C LEU A 217 -31.81 38.80 -2.51
N THR A 218 -31.66 39.82 -3.34
CA THR A 218 -31.47 39.63 -4.79
C THR A 218 -30.45 40.59 -5.40
N ASN A 219 -30.01 40.31 -6.63
CA ASN A 219 -29.23 41.23 -7.48
C ASN A 219 -27.98 41.85 -6.80
N GLY A 220 -27.25 41.08 -5.98
CA GLY A 220 -26.05 41.54 -5.29
C GLY A 220 -26.28 42.14 -3.89
N GLY A 221 -27.51 42.09 -3.38
CA GLY A 221 -27.85 42.53 -2.03
C GLY A 221 -27.10 41.76 -0.94
N GLN A 222 -26.82 42.44 0.17
CA GLN A 222 -26.06 41.88 1.29
C GLN A 222 -26.88 41.91 2.59
N LEU A 223 -26.93 40.80 3.31
CA LEU A 223 -27.53 40.73 4.66
C LEU A 223 -26.50 40.16 5.64
N THR A 224 -26.28 40.84 6.75
CA THR A 224 -25.40 40.36 7.83
C THR A 224 -26.16 40.29 9.15
N THR A 225 -26.18 39.11 9.75
CA THR A 225 -26.83 38.84 11.05
C THR A 225 -25.87 38.17 12.01
N ARG A 226 -26.06 38.31 13.34
CA ARG A 226 -25.42 37.39 14.30
C ARG A 226 -26.30 36.16 14.49
N VAL A 227 -27.60 36.34 14.60
CA VAL A 227 -28.62 35.30 14.63
C VAL A 227 -29.74 35.67 13.67
N ALA A 228 -30.15 34.74 12.83
CA ALA A 228 -31.38 34.81 12.05
C ALA A 228 -32.35 33.75 12.56
N SER A 229 -33.48 34.16 13.11
CA SER A 229 -34.55 33.28 13.58
C SER A 229 -35.81 33.53 12.77
N ILE A 230 -36.09 32.61 11.85
CA ILE A 230 -37.15 32.73 10.85
C ILE A 230 -38.25 31.73 11.22
N GLY A 231 -39.41 32.24 11.67
CA GLY A 231 -40.53 31.40 12.10
C GLY A 231 -40.62 31.15 13.61
N GLU A 232 -39.60 31.55 14.40
CA GLU A 232 -39.50 31.51 15.88
C GLU A 232 -40.28 30.36 16.60
N GLY A 233 -40.53 30.46 17.91
CA GLY A 233 -41.15 29.39 18.70
C GLY A 233 -42.68 29.48 18.79
N PRO A 234 -43.34 28.45 19.36
CA PRO A 234 -44.74 28.55 19.78
C PRO A 234 -44.96 29.73 20.73
N GLY A 235 -46.00 30.54 20.47
CA GLY A 235 -46.37 31.68 21.30
C GLY A 235 -45.70 33.02 20.94
N THR A 236 -44.71 33.01 20.04
CA THR A 236 -44.10 34.23 19.48
C THR A 236 -44.50 34.47 18.04
N THR A 237 -44.80 33.41 17.28
CA THR A 237 -45.06 33.47 15.85
C THR A 237 -46.55 33.43 15.54
N ALA A 238 -47.02 34.37 14.73
CA ALA A 238 -48.39 34.42 14.21
C ALA A 238 -48.49 34.10 12.70
N ALA A 239 -47.35 34.00 12.01
CA ALA A 239 -47.29 33.59 10.61
C ALA A 239 -47.84 32.17 10.41
N SER A 240 -48.58 31.97 9.32
CA SER A 240 -48.87 30.64 8.79
C SER A 240 -47.73 30.17 7.89
N THR A 241 -47.17 31.07 7.07
CA THR A 241 -46.08 30.77 6.13
C THR A 241 -45.04 31.89 6.10
N ILE A 242 -43.78 31.52 5.93
CA ILE A 242 -42.69 32.46 5.69
C ILE A 242 -41.88 31.96 4.50
N THR A 243 -41.57 32.86 3.56
CA THR A 243 -40.75 32.53 2.39
C THR A 243 -39.47 33.37 2.37
N VAL A 244 -38.36 32.74 2.03
CA VAL A 244 -37.04 33.38 1.96
C VAL A 244 -36.40 33.01 0.63
N LEU A 245 -36.11 34.03 -0.18
CA LEU A 245 -35.40 33.90 -1.45
C LEU A 245 -34.06 34.62 -1.35
N VAL A 246 -32.98 33.88 -1.57
CA VAL A 246 -31.62 34.41 -1.70
C VAL A 246 -31.12 34.06 -3.10
N ASP A 247 -31.10 35.04 -3.99
CA ASP A 247 -31.01 34.79 -5.42
C ASP A 247 -30.03 35.70 -6.17
N GLY A 248 -29.37 35.12 -7.15
CA GLY A 248 -28.53 35.83 -8.11
C GLY A 248 -27.06 35.98 -7.68
N PRO A 249 -26.15 36.21 -8.64
CA PRO A 249 -24.73 36.28 -8.39
C PRO A 249 -24.35 37.49 -7.52
N GLY A 250 -23.42 37.29 -6.60
CA GLY A 250 -22.93 38.33 -5.68
C GLY A 250 -23.86 38.60 -4.49
N THR A 251 -25.08 38.08 -4.51
CA THR A 251 -26.03 38.13 -3.40
C THR A 251 -25.52 37.28 -2.23
N ARG A 252 -25.47 37.84 -1.02
CA ARG A 252 -24.90 37.10 0.13
C ARG A 252 -25.56 37.41 1.46
N TRP A 253 -25.86 36.36 2.21
CA TRP A 253 -26.27 36.43 3.61
C TRP A 253 -25.20 35.81 4.51
N ASN A 254 -24.54 36.62 5.34
CA ASN A 254 -23.64 36.14 6.37
C ASN A 254 -24.35 36.10 7.72
N THR A 255 -24.32 34.97 8.41
CA THR A 255 -24.89 34.85 9.76
C THR A 255 -23.99 34.05 10.71
N GLY A 256 -24.10 34.31 12.01
CA GLY A 256 -23.57 33.39 13.02
C GLY A 256 -24.44 32.14 13.08
N THR A 257 -25.69 32.28 13.53
CA THR A 257 -26.66 31.19 13.55
C THR A 257 -27.75 31.42 12.51
N PHE A 258 -28.08 30.41 11.72
CA PHE A 258 -29.23 30.40 10.82
C PHE A 258 -30.29 29.42 11.33
N GLU A 259 -31.46 29.91 11.71
CA GLU A 259 -32.58 29.10 12.17
C GLU A 259 -33.79 29.36 11.28
N ALA A 260 -34.27 28.31 10.62
CA ALA A 260 -35.47 28.35 9.80
C ALA A 260 -36.43 27.26 10.28
N GLY A 261 -37.58 27.67 10.78
CA GLY A 261 -38.61 26.81 11.31
C GLY A 261 -39.33 27.47 12.48
N GLY A 262 -40.46 26.89 12.87
CA GLY A 262 -41.21 27.35 14.02
C GLY A 262 -42.63 26.83 14.03
N ALA A 263 -43.48 27.40 14.88
CA ALA A 263 -44.88 26.99 15.02
C ALA A 263 -45.78 27.32 13.80
N THR A 264 -45.18 27.74 12.68
CA THR A 264 -45.81 27.99 11.38
C THR A 264 -46.14 26.69 10.64
N ASN A 265 -46.98 26.76 9.61
CA ASN A 265 -47.19 25.63 8.69
C ASN A 265 -45.96 25.36 7.82
N SER A 266 -45.22 26.40 7.41
CA SER A 266 -43.99 26.27 6.62
C SER A 266 -43.08 27.50 6.72
N VAL A 267 -41.77 27.26 6.76
CA VAL A 267 -40.72 28.24 6.48
C VAL A 267 -39.92 27.73 5.30
N ASP A 268 -40.02 28.38 4.14
CA ASP A 268 -39.40 27.91 2.90
C ASP A 268 -38.23 28.79 2.49
N VAL A 269 -37.02 28.25 2.52
CA VAL A 269 -35.79 28.95 2.16
C VAL A 269 -35.27 28.44 0.83
N THR A 270 -35.03 29.33 -0.13
CA THR A 270 -34.43 29.03 -1.43
C THR A 270 -33.15 29.83 -1.62
N VAL A 271 -32.07 29.14 -1.99
CA VAL A 271 -30.79 29.73 -2.40
C VAL A 271 -30.55 29.35 -3.86
N SER A 272 -30.54 30.32 -4.76
CA SER A 272 -30.53 30.05 -6.21
C SER A 272 -29.63 31.00 -7.01
N ASN A 273 -29.39 30.61 -8.27
CA ASN A 273 -28.71 31.41 -9.29
C ASN A 273 -27.37 32.04 -8.85
N GLY A 274 -26.55 31.30 -8.09
CA GLY A 274 -25.21 31.74 -7.70
C GLY A 274 -25.13 32.53 -6.38
N ALA A 275 -26.23 32.60 -5.63
CA ALA A 275 -26.26 33.28 -4.34
C ALA A 275 -25.67 32.43 -3.20
N VAL A 276 -25.27 33.08 -2.10
CA VAL A 276 -24.59 32.41 -0.99
C VAL A 276 -25.20 32.78 0.36
N ILE A 277 -25.60 31.78 1.14
CA ILE A 277 -25.78 31.92 2.59
C ILE A 277 -24.57 31.29 3.29
N GLN A 278 -23.93 32.03 4.19
CA GLN A 278 -22.85 31.54 5.04
C GLN A 278 -23.25 31.61 6.51
N ALA A 279 -23.14 30.49 7.23
CA ALA A 279 -23.47 30.38 8.64
C ALA A 279 -22.33 29.76 9.47
N ALA A 280 -22.24 30.13 10.75
CA ALA A 280 -21.43 29.37 11.71
C ALA A 280 -22.13 28.05 12.07
N ASP A 281 -23.39 28.10 12.46
CA ASP A 281 -24.22 26.91 12.73
C ASP A 281 -25.62 27.11 12.12
N SER A 282 -26.29 26.00 11.77
CA SER A 282 -27.61 26.06 11.13
C SER A 282 -28.58 25.01 11.66
N ARG A 283 -29.85 25.39 11.77
CA ARG A 283 -30.98 24.51 12.12
C ARG A 283 -32.15 24.74 11.17
N ILE A 284 -32.50 23.70 10.42
CA ILE A 284 -33.63 23.72 9.46
C ILE A 284 -34.75 22.84 10.01
N GLY A 285 -35.97 23.35 10.02
CA GLY A 285 -37.12 22.73 10.68
C GLY A 285 -36.96 22.71 12.20
N ILE A 286 -36.47 23.79 12.79
CA ILE A 286 -36.46 23.94 14.26
C ILE A 286 -37.85 24.33 14.76
N ASN A 287 -38.35 23.68 15.82
CA ASN A 287 -39.62 24.01 16.48
C ASN A 287 -40.88 23.95 15.58
N GLY A 288 -40.80 23.24 14.46
CA GLY A 288 -41.89 22.97 13.52
C GLY A 288 -41.36 22.87 12.09
N ALA A 289 -42.17 23.22 11.09
CA ALA A 289 -41.84 22.97 9.68
C ALA A 289 -40.85 24.00 9.11
N GLY A 290 -39.80 23.50 8.45
CA GLY A 290 -38.85 24.33 7.72
C GLY A 290 -38.18 23.57 6.59
N SER A 291 -38.05 24.22 5.43
CA SER A 291 -37.43 23.68 4.23
C SER A 291 -36.29 24.58 3.74
N LEU A 292 -35.26 23.95 3.18
CA LEU A 292 -34.15 24.60 2.50
C LEU A 292 -33.93 23.95 1.13
N LEU A 293 -34.00 24.73 0.07
CA LEU A 293 -33.60 24.35 -1.28
C LEU A 293 -32.34 25.14 -1.65
N VAL A 294 -31.27 24.43 -2.03
CA VAL A 294 -30.09 25.03 -2.67
C VAL A 294 -30.01 24.52 -4.09
N ASP A 295 -30.23 25.43 -5.03
CA ASP A 295 -30.50 25.09 -6.43
C ASP A 295 -29.62 25.88 -7.40
N GLY A 296 -29.15 25.22 -8.45
CA GLY A 296 -28.35 25.84 -9.50
C GLY A 296 -26.86 25.98 -9.18
N ILE A 297 -26.06 25.94 -10.24
CA ILE A 297 -24.60 26.04 -10.18
C ILE A 297 -24.17 27.35 -9.51
N GLY A 298 -23.25 27.23 -8.55
CA GLY A 298 -22.68 28.38 -7.83
C GLY A 298 -23.48 28.80 -6.61
N SER A 299 -24.72 28.34 -6.46
CA SER A 299 -25.54 28.58 -5.26
C SER A 299 -25.01 27.78 -4.08
N GLN A 300 -24.89 28.41 -2.91
CA GLN A 300 -24.25 27.80 -1.75
C GLN A 300 -24.96 28.08 -0.44
N PHE A 301 -25.09 27.03 0.37
CA PHE A 301 -25.38 27.14 1.81
C PHE A 301 -24.19 26.58 2.59
N ALA A 302 -23.31 27.46 3.05
CA ALA A 302 -22.02 27.13 3.62
C ALA A 302 -22.02 27.29 5.15
N VAL A 303 -22.00 26.16 5.86
CA VAL A 303 -21.97 26.08 7.32
C VAL A 303 -20.58 25.65 7.79
N SER A 304 -19.91 26.50 8.57
CA SER A 304 -18.57 26.17 9.12
C SER A 304 -18.63 25.21 10.33
N GLY A 305 -19.77 25.14 11.00
CA GLY A 305 -20.09 24.25 12.10
C GLY A 305 -21.00 23.10 11.66
N SER A 306 -22.04 22.84 12.45
CA SER A 306 -22.97 21.74 12.22
C SER A 306 -24.24 22.20 11.52
N LEU A 307 -24.77 21.36 10.63
CA LEU A 307 -26.12 21.50 10.09
C LEU A 307 -27.05 20.48 10.75
N SER A 308 -28.06 20.99 11.44
CA SER A 308 -29.12 20.20 12.07
C SER A 308 -30.40 20.30 11.26
N ILE A 309 -31.02 19.16 10.94
CA ILE A 309 -32.29 19.09 10.19
C ILE A 309 -33.32 18.39 11.07
N GLY A 310 -34.44 19.06 11.35
CA GLY A 310 -35.47 18.61 12.29
C GLY A 310 -34.95 18.61 13.73
N ALA A 311 -35.13 19.73 14.44
CA ALA A 311 -34.69 19.90 15.83
C ALA A 311 -35.78 20.63 16.63
N PHE A 312 -35.73 20.58 17.96
CA PHE A 312 -36.61 21.44 18.76
C PHE A 312 -36.04 21.78 20.13
N SER A 313 -36.52 22.87 20.71
CA SER A 313 -36.25 23.24 22.09
C SER A 313 -37.22 22.51 23.03
N PHE A 314 -36.77 22.04 24.19
CA PHE A 314 -37.63 21.29 25.11
C PHE A 314 -38.94 22.05 25.42
N GLY A 315 -40.09 21.40 25.17
CA GLY A 315 -41.41 21.98 25.38
C GLY A 315 -42.04 22.69 24.17
N SER A 316 -41.37 22.71 23.01
CA SER A 316 -41.94 23.23 21.75
C SER A 316 -42.46 22.13 20.82
N THR A 317 -43.08 22.53 19.70
CA THR A 317 -43.51 21.62 18.62
C THR A 317 -42.30 20.84 18.08
N PRO A 318 -42.41 19.51 17.89
CA PRO A 318 -41.35 18.74 17.25
C PRO A 318 -41.01 19.28 15.86
N GLY A 319 -39.72 19.43 15.58
CA GLY A 319 -39.20 19.92 14.31
C GLY A 319 -39.47 18.98 13.12
N GLN A 320 -39.81 19.58 11.99
CA GLN A 320 -39.99 18.92 10.69
C GLN A 320 -39.08 19.61 9.65
N GLY A 321 -37.92 19.03 9.39
CA GLY A 321 -36.89 19.66 8.53
C GLY A 321 -36.76 19.01 7.16
N VAL A 322 -36.69 19.80 6.10
CA VAL A 322 -36.40 19.30 4.75
C VAL A 322 -35.22 20.09 4.18
N VAL A 323 -34.22 19.38 3.66
CA VAL A 323 -33.12 20.01 2.90
C VAL A 323 -33.00 19.31 1.55
N THR A 324 -33.01 20.09 0.48
CA THR A 324 -32.81 19.63 -0.90
C THR A 324 -31.64 20.37 -1.53
N VAL A 325 -30.74 19.63 -2.16
CA VAL A 325 -29.61 20.18 -2.92
C VAL A 325 -29.72 19.67 -4.35
N SER A 326 -29.97 20.57 -5.29
CA SER A 326 -30.29 20.24 -6.69
C SER A 326 -29.45 21.05 -7.67
N ASP A 327 -29.43 20.61 -8.92
CA ASP A 327 -28.96 21.34 -10.11
C ASP A 327 -27.57 21.99 -9.98
N GLY A 328 -26.65 21.29 -9.29
CA GLY A 328 -25.28 21.74 -9.06
C GLY A 328 -25.07 22.67 -7.87
N GLY A 329 -26.11 22.92 -7.06
CA GLY A 329 -26.02 23.62 -5.78
C GLY A 329 -25.11 22.90 -4.78
N LEU A 330 -24.58 23.65 -3.82
CA LEU A 330 -23.66 23.13 -2.80
C LEU A 330 -24.15 23.45 -1.37
N VAL A 331 -24.35 22.40 -0.57
CA VAL A 331 -24.45 22.53 0.89
C VAL A 331 -23.13 22.04 1.50
N SER A 332 -22.52 22.85 2.37
CA SER A 332 -21.33 22.45 3.12
C SER A 332 -21.59 22.53 4.63
N ALA A 333 -21.18 21.51 5.39
CA ALA A 333 -21.25 21.47 6.85
C ALA A 333 -19.99 20.82 7.45
N LEU A 334 -19.01 21.63 7.86
CA LEU A 334 -17.67 21.11 8.14
C LEU A 334 -17.58 20.28 9.44
N LYS A 335 -18.48 20.48 10.41
CA LYS A 335 -18.54 19.69 11.66
C LYS A 335 -19.59 18.59 11.64
N GLY A 336 -20.27 18.40 10.51
CA GLY A 336 -21.22 17.32 10.30
C GLY A 336 -22.66 17.77 10.04
N VAL A 337 -23.44 16.84 9.52
CA VAL A 337 -24.88 16.95 9.30
C VAL A 337 -25.59 15.94 10.19
N ILE A 338 -26.61 16.40 10.92
CA ILE A 338 -27.47 15.58 11.76
C ILE A 338 -28.90 15.67 11.22
N VAL A 339 -29.47 14.53 10.85
CA VAL A 339 -30.83 14.44 10.30
C VAL A 339 -31.75 13.83 11.36
N GLY A 340 -32.83 14.52 11.72
CA GLY A 340 -33.77 14.12 12.77
C GLY A 340 -33.09 14.15 14.13
N VAL A 341 -32.77 15.35 14.62
CA VAL A 341 -31.88 15.56 15.77
C VAL A 341 -32.44 14.96 17.05
N ASP A 342 -33.71 15.24 17.34
CA ASP A 342 -34.34 14.96 18.63
C ASP A 342 -35.48 13.93 18.50
N ASN A 343 -35.84 13.26 19.59
CA ASN A 343 -36.92 12.27 19.59
C ASN A 343 -38.27 12.93 19.20
N GLY A 344 -39.01 12.31 18.29
CA GLY A 344 -40.26 12.82 17.75
C GLY A 344 -40.12 13.81 16.58
N THR A 345 -38.90 14.21 16.22
CA THR A 345 -38.67 15.03 15.01
C THR A 345 -38.71 14.18 13.75
N THR A 346 -39.08 14.80 12.63
CA THR A 346 -38.96 14.22 11.29
C THR A 346 -38.04 15.07 10.44
N ALA A 347 -37.19 14.42 9.64
CA ALA A 347 -36.25 15.14 8.80
C ALA A 347 -35.93 14.38 7.53
N ALA A 348 -35.87 15.10 6.41
CA ALA A 348 -35.51 14.60 5.10
C ALA A 348 -34.34 15.40 4.51
N LEU A 349 -33.37 14.69 3.94
CA LEU A 349 -32.27 15.27 3.18
C LEU A 349 -32.19 14.62 1.80
N THR A 350 -32.35 15.42 0.75
CA THR A 350 -32.24 14.97 -0.64
C THR A 350 -31.09 15.68 -1.34
N VAL A 351 -30.23 14.93 -2.02
CA VAL A 351 -29.19 15.48 -2.88
C VAL A 351 -29.37 14.86 -4.27
N ASN A 352 -29.75 15.66 -5.24
CA ASN A 352 -30.14 15.19 -6.57
C ASN A 352 -29.60 16.10 -7.68
N SER A 353 -29.78 15.69 -8.94
CA SER A 353 -29.50 16.55 -10.11
C SER A 353 -28.11 17.21 -10.11
N ASN A 354 -27.07 16.47 -9.72
CA ASN A 354 -25.68 16.94 -9.54
C ASN A 354 -25.44 17.90 -8.36
N GLY A 355 -26.41 18.07 -7.47
CA GLY A 355 -26.22 18.73 -6.18
C GLY A 355 -25.12 18.08 -5.35
N VAL A 356 -24.47 18.87 -4.51
CA VAL A 356 -23.32 18.44 -3.71
C VAL A 356 -23.58 18.72 -2.24
N LEU A 357 -23.48 17.67 -1.42
CA LEU A 357 -23.32 17.79 0.02
C LEU A 357 -21.86 17.56 0.39
N GLN A 358 -21.23 18.54 1.03
CA GLN A 358 -19.87 18.46 1.51
C GLN A 358 -19.84 18.46 3.05
N THR A 359 -19.32 17.39 3.66
CA THR A 359 -19.35 17.25 5.14
C THR A 359 -18.27 16.31 5.66
N SER A 360 -17.96 16.43 6.95
CA SER A 360 -17.11 15.48 7.68
C SER A 360 -17.87 14.23 8.14
N ARG A 361 -19.19 14.35 8.33
CA ARG A 361 -20.06 13.27 8.82
C ARG A 361 -21.51 13.54 8.47
N LEU A 362 -22.24 12.50 8.10
CA LEU A 362 -23.67 12.48 7.90
C LEU A 362 -24.26 11.34 8.74
N ARG A 363 -25.13 11.70 9.68
CA ARG A 363 -25.69 10.76 10.65
C ARG A 363 -27.13 11.12 11.01
N PRO A 364 -27.94 10.18 11.52
CA PRO A 364 -29.18 10.54 12.18
C PRO A 364 -28.92 11.10 13.58
N GLY A 365 -29.91 11.81 14.11
CA GLY A 365 -30.09 12.01 15.55
C GLY A 365 -31.04 10.96 16.14
N ASN A 366 -31.84 11.37 17.11
CA ASN A 366 -32.81 10.50 17.79
C ASN A 366 -34.21 10.50 17.14
N GLY A 367 -34.43 11.32 16.11
CA GLY A 367 -35.68 11.43 15.37
C GLY A 367 -35.76 10.49 14.16
N THR A 368 -36.82 10.65 13.37
CA THR A 368 -36.97 9.96 12.08
C THR A 368 -36.18 10.70 11.01
N ALA A 369 -35.18 10.02 10.44
CA ALA A 369 -34.33 10.56 9.39
C ALA A 369 -34.55 9.80 8.08
N THR A 370 -34.71 10.52 6.97
CA THR A 370 -34.63 9.97 5.62
C THR A 370 -33.57 10.73 4.82
N VAL A 371 -32.75 9.98 4.09
CA VAL A 371 -31.68 10.52 3.24
C VAL A 371 -31.76 9.84 1.88
N THR A 372 -31.80 10.66 0.82
CA THR A 372 -31.87 10.19 -0.55
C THR A 372 -30.82 10.88 -1.41
N PHE A 373 -30.03 10.08 -2.13
CA PHE A 373 -29.16 10.57 -3.20
C PHE A 373 -29.71 10.11 -4.54
N ASP A 374 -29.94 11.03 -5.47
CA ASP A 374 -30.51 10.72 -6.79
C ASP A 374 -29.82 11.55 -7.89
N ASN A 375 -28.70 11.01 -8.40
CA ASN A 375 -27.68 11.74 -9.14
C ASN A 375 -27.00 12.86 -8.31
N GLY A 376 -26.88 12.67 -6.99
CA GLY A 376 -26.23 13.62 -6.07
C GLY A 376 -24.84 13.18 -5.61
N THR A 377 -24.01 14.13 -5.18
CA THR A 377 -22.66 13.86 -4.65
C THR A 377 -22.57 14.10 -3.14
N LEU A 378 -22.03 13.13 -2.40
CA LEU A 378 -21.50 13.32 -1.05
C LEU A 378 -19.98 13.46 -1.12
N ARG A 379 -19.45 14.61 -0.72
CA ARG A 379 -18.01 14.92 -0.70
C ARG A 379 -17.46 14.99 0.72
N ALA A 380 -16.37 14.25 0.96
CA ALA A 380 -15.70 14.25 2.25
C ALA A 380 -14.82 15.50 2.47
N THR A 381 -14.71 15.92 3.72
CA THR A 381 -13.82 17.04 4.14
C THR A 381 -12.70 16.61 5.09
N THR A 382 -12.69 15.36 5.54
CA THR A 382 -11.71 14.82 6.49
C THR A 382 -11.72 13.30 6.43
N ASP A 383 -10.63 12.68 6.90
CA ASP A 383 -10.58 11.24 7.14
C ASP A 383 -11.61 10.82 8.19
N SER A 384 -12.17 9.61 8.01
CA SER A 384 -12.94 8.95 9.05
C SER A 384 -12.05 8.52 10.21
N THR A 385 -12.60 8.55 11.41
CA THR A 385 -11.94 8.01 12.61
C THR A 385 -12.66 6.74 13.07
N PRO A 386 -12.05 5.91 13.94
CA PRO A 386 -12.75 4.73 14.48
C PRO A 386 -14.08 5.04 15.20
N LYS A 387 -14.32 6.30 15.58
CA LYS A 387 -15.55 6.76 16.26
C LYS A 387 -16.47 7.59 15.37
N SER A 388 -16.09 7.87 14.12
CA SER A 388 -16.85 8.74 13.23
C SER A 388 -16.60 8.36 11.78
N ALA A 389 -17.57 7.64 11.21
CA ALA A 389 -17.68 7.35 9.80
C ALA A 389 -18.29 8.55 9.05
N LEU A 390 -18.02 8.65 7.74
CA LEU A 390 -18.63 9.67 6.88
C LEU A 390 -20.14 9.49 6.78
N ILE A 391 -20.61 8.24 6.64
CA ILE A 391 -22.02 7.87 6.70
C ILE A 391 -22.19 6.91 7.88
N ASP A 392 -23.05 7.25 8.84
CA ASP A 392 -23.10 6.52 10.09
C ASP A 392 -24.53 6.36 10.64
N ALA A 393 -24.77 5.22 11.29
CA ALA A 393 -25.89 4.93 12.19
C ALA A 393 -27.34 5.08 11.66
N PHE A 394 -27.58 5.33 10.37
CA PHE A 394 -28.95 5.30 9.83
C PHE A 394 -29.58 3.91 9.93
N ALA A 395 -30.87 3.88 10.26
CA ALA A 395 -31.67 2.66 10.25
C ALA A 395 -31.75 2.06 8.82
N PRO A 396 -31.91 0.74 8.67
CA PRO A 396 -32.12 0.13 7.36
C PRO A 396 -33.28 0.79 6.60
N GLY A 397 -33.04 1.17 5.34
CA GLY A 397 -34.03 1.86 4.50
C GLY A 397 -34.13 3.38 4.70
N ALA A 398 -33.49 3.95 5.72
CA ALA A 398 -33.44 5.39 5.92
C ALA A 398 -32.42 6.10 5.00
N PHE A 399 -31.42 5.38 4.48
CA PHE A 399 -30.44 5.90 3.53
C PHE A 399 -30.59 5.19 2.19
N THR A 400 -31.09 5.91 1.18
CA THR A 400 -31.48 5.34 -0.11
C THR A 400 -30.76 6.00 -1.29
N ILE A 401 -30.49 5.20 -2.32
CA ILE A 401 -29.95 5.61 -3.61
C ILE A 401 -31.09 5.54 -4.63
N GLY A 402 -31.52 6.71 -5.10
CA GLY A 402 -32.52 6.92 -6.15
C GLY A 402 -32.02 6.45 -7.52
N ALA A 403 -32.90 6.46 -8.52
CA ALA A 403 -32.64 5.84 -9.83
C ALA A 403 -31.43 6.43 -10.58
N GLY A 404 -31.14 7.71 -10.39
CA GLY A 404 -29.97 8.43 -10.90
C GLY A 404 -28.65 8.07 -10.22
N GLY A 405 -28.67 7.30 -9.14
CA GLY A 405 -27.47 6.84 -8.43
C GLY A 405 -26.91 7.85 -7.42
N MET A 406 -25.78 7.52 -6.81
CA MET A 406 -25.07 8.36 -5.83
C MET A 406 -23.60 8.43 -6.18
N TYR A 407 -22.98 9.60 -6.01
CA TYR A 407 -21.54 9.76 -6.04
C TYR A 407 -21.01 9.92 -4.62
N ILE A 408 -19.98 9.16 -4.25
CA ILE A 408 -19.18 9.41 -3.05
C ILE A 408 -17.81 9.87 -3.51
N ASP A 409 -17.55 11.15 -3.31
CA ASP A 409 -16.26 11.79 -3.51
C ASP A 409 -15.45 11.75 -2.22
N SER A 410 -14.50 10.83 -2.16
CA SER A 410 -13.55 10.76 -1.04
C SER A 410 -12.67 12.01 -0.92
N ASN A 411 -12.52 12.81 -1.98
CA ASN A 411 -11.75 14.05 -1.98
C ASN A 411 -10.32 13.90 -1.44
N GLY A 412 -9.72 12.72 -1.62
CA GLY A 412 -8.38 12.37 -1.12
C GLY A 412 -8.33 11.81 0.30
N PHE A 413 -9.46 11.73 1.01
CA PHE A 413 -9.55 11.20 2.38
C PHE A 413 -9.94 9.73 2.43
N ASP A 414 -9.48 9.03 3.47
CA ASP A 414 -9.92 7.68 3.79
C ASP A 414 -11.20 7.74 4.63
N VAL A 415 -12.32 7.33 4.03
CA VAL A 415 -13.65 7.42 4.61
C VAL A 415 -14.31 6.06 4.80
N THR A 416 -15.16 5.97 5.81
CA THR A 416 -15.95 4.78 6.13
C THR A 416 -17.43 5.07 5.97
N ALA A 417 -18.18 4.11 5.45
CA ALA A 417 -19.64 4.07 5.50
C ALA A 417 -20.08 2.89 6.38
N SER A 418 -20.69 3.22 7.51
CA SER A 418 -21.21 2.27 8.52
C SER A 418 -22.72 2.08 8.45
N THR A 419 -23.37 2.63 7.43
CA THR A 419 -24.81 2.47 7.16
C THR A 419 -25.02 1.56 5.96
N VAL A 420 -26.08 0.75 6.00
CA VAL A 420 -26.55 -0.01 4.83
C VAL A 420 -27.19 0.96 3.83
N MET A 421 -26.60 1.07 2.65
CA MET A 421 -27.20 1.78 1.52
C MET A 421 -28.13 0.83 0.76
N SER A 422 -29.36 1.27 0.51
CA SER A 422 -30.38 0.54 -0.26
C SER A 422 -30.90 1.39 -1.42
N GLY A 423 -31.79 0.85 -2.25
CA GLY A 423 -32.42 1.58 -3.35
C GLY A 423 -32.17 0.97 -4.73
N VAL A 424 -32.75 1.58 -5.76
CA VAL A 424 -32.69 1.06 -7.13
C VAL A 424 -31.46 1.54 -7.90
N GLY A 425 -30.84 2.66 -7.49
CA GLY A 425 -29.67 3.22 -8.16
C GLY A 425 -28.35 2.59 -7.78
N GLY A 426 -27.29 3.10 -8.43
CA GLY A 426 -25.92 2.64 -8.28
C GLY A 426 -25.02 3.58 -7.48
N LEU A 427 -23.87 3.07 -7.06
CA LEU A 427 -22.85 3.82 -6.31
C LEU A 427 -21.65 4.13 -7.21
N THR A 428 -21.30 5.41 -7.35
CA THR A 428 -20.06 5.83 -8.01
C THR A 428 -19.06 6.32 -6.97
N LYS A 429 -17.92 5.62 -6.83
CA LYS A 429 -16.79 6.01 -6.00
C LYS A 429 -15.80 6.85 -6.81
N GLN A 430 -15.53 8.06 -6.33
CA GLN A 430 -14.54 9.00 -6.88
C GLN A 430 -13.64 9.62 -5.78
N GLY A 431 -12.68 10.44 -6.20
CA GLY A 431 -11.58 10.95 -5.37
C GLY A 431 -10.51 9.88 -5.08
N ALA A 432 -9.30 10.33 -4.72
CA ALA A 432 -8.13 9.45 -4.60
C ALA A 432 -8.10 8.56 -3.34
N GLY A 433 -8.85 8.92 -2.30
CA GLY A 433 -8.85 8.21 -1.02
C GLY A 433 -9.67 6.92 -1.03
N THR A 434 -9.71 6.24 0.11
CA THR A 434 -10.44 4.98 0.31
C THR A 434 -11.90 5.23 0.73
N LEU A 435 -12.84 4.47 0.18
CA LEU A 435 -14.18 4.28 0.74
C LEU A 435 -14.31 2.87 1.28
N LYS A 436 -14.41 2.73 2.60
CA LYS A 436 -14.60 1.45 3.28
C LYS A 436 -16.07 1.21 3.62
N LEU A 437 -16.63 0.09 3.16
CA LEU A 437 -18.03 -0.29 3.43
C LEU A 437 -18.09 -1.31 4.57
N MET A 438 -18.76 -1.00 5.69
CA MET A 438 -18.75 -1.86 6.87
C MET A 438 -19.93 -2.84 6.96
N ASN A 439 -21.03 -2.55 6.27
CA ASN A 439 -22.27 -3.33 6.35
C ASN A 439 -22.75 -3.80 4.99
N ALA A 440 -23.59 -4.85 4.98
CA ALA A 440 -24.12 -5.48 3.77
C ALA A 440 -25.07 -4.54 3.00
N ASN A 441 -24.55 -3.93 1.95
CA ASN A 441 -25.33 -3.02 1.11
C ASN A 441 -26.32 -3.78 0.22
N THR A 442 -27.43 -3.14 -0.15
CA THR A 442 -28.54 -3.79 -0.87
C THR A 442 -29.06 -3.02 -2.08
N TYR A 443 -28.40 -1.93 -2.47
CA TYR A 443 -28.72 -1.18 -3.67
C TYR A 443 -28.50 -2.02 -4.95
N ALA A 444 -29.28 -1.77 -5.99
CA ALA A 444 -29.34 -2.64 -7.19
C ALA A 444 -28.57 -2.10 -8.41
N GLY A 445 -28.42 -0.78 -8.55
CA GLY A 445 -27.71 -0.21 -9.68
C GLY A 445 -26.20 -0.43 -9.60
N THR A 446 -25.51 -0.25 -10.72
CA THR A 446 -24.08 -0.56 -10.88
C THR A 446 -23.19 0.23 -9.91
N THR A 447 -22.22 -0.46 -9.32
CA THR A 447 -21.13 0.17 -8.57
C THR A 447 -20.00 0.54 -9.53
N ASN A 448 -19.72 1.83 -9.71
CA ASN A 448 -18.61 2.32 -10.51
C ASN A 448 -17.45 2.77 -9.61
N VAL A 449 -16.25 2.22 -9.79
CA VAL A 449 -15.04 2.67 -9.10
C VAL A 449 -14.19 3.44 -10.10
N GLN A 450 -14.34 4.77 -10.13
CA GLN A 450 -13.65 5.63 -11.09
C GLN A 450 -12.20 5.89 -10.67
N THR A 451 -11.99 6.23 -9.40
CA THR A 451 -10.66 6.53 -8.83
C THR A 451 -10.57 6.11 -7.36
N GLY A 452 -9.35 5.91 -6.88
CA GLY A 452 -9.07 5.55 -5.49
C GLY A 452 -9.52 4.13 -5.16
N ILE A 453 -9.77 3.85 -3.89
CA ILE A 453 -10.03 2.49 -3.40
C ILE A 453 -11.48 2.37 -2.91
N LEU A 454 -12.19 1.32 -3.36
CA LEU A 454 -13.38 0.81 -2.69
C LEU A 454 -12.97 -0.43 -1.88
N GLN A 455 -13.04 -0.34 -0.55
CA GLN A 455 -12.58 -1.39 0.36
C GLN A 455 -13.75 -2.07 1.07
N ALA A 456 -13.70 -3.40 1.18
CA ALA A 456 -14.59 -4.16 2.04
C ALA A 456 -14.18 -4.03 3.52
N GLY A 457 -15.14 -3.75 4.40
CA GLY A 457 -14.92 -3.69 5.84
C GLY A 457 -15.19 -5.00 6.58
N ALA A 458 -15.96 -5.89 5.95
CA ALA A 458 -16.31 -7.22 6.43
C ALA A 458 -16.78 -8.08 5.24
N VAL A 459 -17.03 -9.38 5.49
CA VAL A 459 -17.59 -10.31 4.50
C VAL A 459 -18.95 -9.81 4.02
N ASN A 460 -19.20 -9.87 2.71
CA ASN A 460 -20.47 -9.51 2.06
C ASN A 460 -20.95 -8.07 2.36
N THR A 461 -20.04 -7.10 2.34
CA THR A 461 -20.36 -5.67 2.48
C THR A 461 -20.72 -5.03 1.14
N PHE A 462 -20.18 -5.53 0.03
CA PHE A 462 -20.61 -5.13 -1.32
C PHE A 462 -21.99 -5.69 -1.63
N SER A 463 -22.76 -4.96 -2.45
CA SER A 463 -24.12 -5.39 -2.79
C SER A 463 -24.08 -6.58 -3.75
N PRO A 464 -24.64 -7.75 -3.38
CA PRO A 464 -24.70 -8.91 -4.28
C PRO A 464 -25.65 -8.71 -5.46
N LYS A 465 -26.47 -7.64 -5.44
CA LYS A 465 -27.37 -7.25 -6.53
C LYS A 465 -26.70 -6.30 -7.54
N SER A 466 -25.58 -5.70 -7.18
CA SER A 466 -24.89 -4.70 -7.99
C SER A 466 -23.81 -5.34 -8.87
N ALA A 467 -23.85 -5.02 -10.16
CA ALA A 467 -22.68 -5.23 -11.03
C ALA A 467 -21.62 -4.18 -10.71
N VAL A 468 -20.35 -4.53 -10.83
CA VAL A 468 -19.24 -3.65 -10.50
C VAL A 468 -18.38 -3.36 -11.73
N ALA A 469 -18.12 -2.07 -11.99
CA ALA A 469 -17.24 -1.62 -13.05
C ALA A 469 -16.08 -0.82 -12.46
N ILE A 470 -14.85 -1.24 -12.75
CA ILE A 470 -13.62 -0.63 -12.23
C ILE A 470 -12.90 0.05 -13.38
N ALA A 471 -12.72 1.37 -13.30
CA ALA A 471 -11.90 2.12 -14.25
C ALA A 471 -10.39 1.89 -13.99
N SER A 472 -9.53 2.31 -14.92
CA SER A 472 -8.07 2.08 -14.83
C SER A 472 -7.41 2.68 -13.58
N ALA A 473 -7.94 3.79 -13.07
CA ALA A 473 -7.47 4.45 -11.83
C ALA A 473 -8.22 3.97 -10.56
N GLY A 474 -9.16 3.03 -10.71
CA GLY A 474 -9.95 2.46 -9.64
C GLY A 474 -9.32 1.20 -9.07
N THR A 475 -9.51 0.97 -7.77
CA THR A 475 -9.11 -0.26 -7.07
C THR A 475 -10.24 -0.78 -6.21
N ILE A 476 -10.45 -2.10 -6.25
CA ILE A 476 -11.23 -2.82 -5.25
C ILE A 476 -10.28 -3.57 -4.33
N ASP A 477 -10.45 -3.37 -3.04
CA ASP A 477 -9.70 -4.09 -2.00
C ASP A 477 -10.66 -4.89 -1.11
N LEU A 478 -10.56 -6.21 -1.15
CA LEU A 478 -11.39 -7.08 -0.33
C LEU A 478 -10.89 -7.14 1.12
N ALA A 479 -9.67 -6.69 1.41
CA ALA A 479 -9.09 -6.68 2.75
C ALA A 479 -9.22 -8.02 3.50
N GLY A 480 -9.10 -9.15 2.79
CA GLY A 480 -9.25 -10.49 3.36
C GLY A 480 -10.70 -10.95 3.58
N SER A 481 -11.68 -10.17 3.13
CA SER A 481 -13.11 -10.41 3.35
C SER A 481 -13.81 -10.80 2.04
N GLY A 482 -14.29 -12.05 1.96
CA GLY A 482 -14.98 -12.54 0.76
C GLY A 482 -16.23 -11.73 0.42
N GLN A 483 -16.45 -11.48 -0.88
CA GLN A 483 -17.54 -10.65 -1.39
C GLN A 483 -18.32 -11.36 -2.48
N ILE A 484 -19.58 -10.96 -2.65
CA ILE A 484 -20.45 -11.39 -3.75
C ILE A 484 -20.89 -10.15 -4.52
N VAL A 485 -20.81 -10.18 -5.85
CA VAL A 485 -21.26 -9.12 -6.76
C VAL A 485 -22.07 -9.72 -7.91
N ALA A 486 -22.95 -8.95 -8.54
CA ALA A 486 -23.82 -9.45 -9.63
C ALA A 486 -23.07 -9.61 -10.97
N GLY A 487 -21.96 -8.91 -11.16
CA GLY A 487 -21.14 -8.91 -12.36
C GLY A 487 -19.88 -8.10 -12.11
N LEU A 488 -18.82 -8.31 -12.91
CA LEU A 488 -17.56 -7.58 -12.72
C LEU A 488 -16.90 -7.24 -14.06
N SER A 489 -16.67 -5.95 -14.29
CA SER A 489 -15.86 -5.40 -15.39
C SER A 489 -14.61 -4.75 -14.81
N ASN A 490 -13.42 -5.24 -15.18
CA ASN A 490 -12.17 -4.86 -14.52
C ASN A 490 -11.16 -4.25 -15.50
N ALA A 491 -11.04 -2.91 -15.51
CA ALA A 491 -9.93 -2.19 -16.16
C ALA A 491 -8.85 -1.72 -15.16
N GLY A 492 -9.13 -1.78 -13.86
CA GLY A 492 -8.26 -1.31 -12.77
C GLY A 492 -7.60 -2.45 -12.02
N VAL A 493 -7.58 -2.37 -10.68
CA VAL A 493 -7.01 -3.40 -9.80
C VAL A 493 -8.08 -4.00 -8.91
N VAL A 494 -8.10 -5.33 -8.83
CA VAL A 494 -8.78 -6.08 -7.76
C VAL A 494 -7.71 -6.74 -6.90
N THR A 495 -7.69 -6.43 -5.60
CA THR A 495 -6.82 -7.10 -4.64
C THR A 495 -7.65 -7.83 -3.59
N MET A 496 -7.27 -9.07 -3.31
CA MET A 496 -7.93 -9.91 -2.30
C MET A 496 -7.62 -9.45 -0.87
N GLY A 497 -6.59 -8.63 -0.69
CA GLY A 497 -6.13 -8.07 0.57
C GLY A 497 -4.61 -8.11 0.65
N SER A 498 -3.96 -6.96 0.86
CA SER A 498 -2.50 -6.94 0.98
C SER A 498 -2.05 -7.53 2.32
N GLY A 499 -1.24 -8.57 2.30
CA GLY A 499 -0.67 -9.20 3.50
C GLY A 499 -1.67 -10.02 4.32
N THR A 500 -2.86 -10.31 3.78
CA THR A 500 -3.84 -11.20 4.40
C THR A 500 -3.50 -12.66 4.15
N ALA A 501 -3.93 -13.55 5.03
CA ALA A 501 -3.82 -14.98 4.81
C ALA A 501 -4.65 -15.39 3.57
N PRO A 502 -4.15 -16.30 2.71
CA PRO A 502 -4.91 -16.81 1.58
C PRO A 502 -6.20 -17.51 2.00
N GLY A 503 -7.26 -17.36 1.20
CA GLY A 503 -8.57 -17.98 1.41
C GLY A 503 -9.74 -17.04 1.14
N THR A 504 -9.48 -15.80 0.75
CA THR A 504 -10.49 -14.80 0.37
C THR A 504 -11.12 -15.20 -0.96
N VAL A 505 -12.45 -15.13 -1.04
CA VAL A 505 -13.17 -15.47 -2.27
C VAL A 505 -13.97 -14.26 -2.76
N LEU A 506 -13.72 -13.85 -4.01
CA LEU A 506 -14.59 -12.94 -4.75
C LEU A 506 -15.51 -13.75 -5.66
N THR A 507 -16.81 -13.75 -5.36
CA THR A 507 -17.82 -14.42 -6.18
C THR A 507 -18.55 -13.43 -7.07
N VAL A 508 -18.51 -13.68 -8.37
CA VAL A 508 -19.25 -12.95 -9.41
C VAL A 508 -20.42 -13.83 -9.84
N ASN A 509 -21.65 -13.44 -9.47
CA ASN A 509 -22.85 -14.23 -9.78
C ASN A 509 -23.20 -14.23 -11.28
N GLY A 510 -22.79 -13.19 -12.01
CA GLY A 510 -22.94 -13.08 -13.45
C GLY A 510 -21.61 -13.20 -14.17
N ASN A 511 -21.40 -12.36 -15.19
CA ASN A 511 -20.21 -12.42 -16.04
C ASN A 511 -19.03 -11.63 -15.46
N TYR A 512 -17.83 -12.10 -15.77
CA TYR A 512 -16.58 -11.38 -15.55
C TYR A 512 -15.96 -10.94 -16.88
N VAL A 513 -15.66 -9.65 -17.02
CA VAL A 513 -15.00 -9.08 -18.20
C VAL A 513 -13.69 -8.41 -17.79
N GLY A 514 -12.58 -8.96 -18.26
CA GLY A 514 -11.26 -8.35 -18.10
C GLY A 514 -10.99 -7.31 -19.19
N ASN A 515 -10.76 -6.05 -18.81
CA ASN A 515 -10.44 -4.95 -19.72
C ASN A 515 -8.97 -4.52 -19.55
N GLY A 516 -8.05 -5.50 -19.45
CA GLY A 516 -6.64 -5.24 -19.18
C GLY A 516 -6.31 -4.95 -17.71
N GLY A 517 -7.29 -5.06 -16.82
CA GLY A 517 -7.10 -4.89 -15.38
C GLY A 517 -6.25 -6.00 -14.74
N THR A 518 -5.90 -5.79 -13.48
CA THR A 518 -5.10 -6.71 -12.66
C THR A 518 -5.94 -7.37 -11.58
N MET A 519 -5.69 -8.65 -11.32
CA MET A 519 -6.18 -9.44 -10.20
C MET A 519 -4.98 -9.83 -9.32
N VAL A 520 -4.97 -9.39 -8.06
CA VAL A 520 -3.92 -9.69 -7.07
C VAL A 520 -4.43 -10.75 -6.10
N ILE A 521 -3.78 -11.92 -6.12
CA ILE A 521 -4.19 -13.13 -5.40
C ILE A 521 -3.07 -13.54 -4.44
N ASN A 522 -3.37 -13.69 -3.16
CA ASN A 522 -2.43 -14.29 -2.22
C ASN A 522 -2.53 -15.82 -2.31
N THR A 523 -1.39 -16.48 -2.39
CA THR A 523 -1.32 -17.93 -2.51
C THR A 523 -0.15 -18.47 -1.69
N VAL A 524 -0.39 -19.52 -0.92
CA VAL A 524 0.71 -20.36 -0.41
C VAL A 524 1.20 -21.20 -1.59
N LEU A 525 2.32 -20.82 -2.20
CA LEU A 525 2.93 -21.61 -3.28
C LEU A 525 3.42 -22.97 -2.75
N GLY A 526 2.69 -24.04 -3.06
CA GLY A 526 2.96 -25.41 -2.62
C GLY A 526 2.48 -26.46 -3.63
N ALA A 527 2.01 -27.60 -3.14
CA ALA A 527 1.47 -28.69 -3.96
C ALA A 527 0.02 -28.41 -4.40
N ASP A 528 -0.64 -29.39 -5.01
CA ASP A 528 -2.06 -29.29 -5.38
C ASP A 528 -2.92 -28.80 -4.21
N ASN A 529 -3.94 -28.01 -4.51
CA ASN A 529 -4.89 -27.48 -3.52
C ASN A 529 -4.28 -26.66 -2.37
N SER A 530 -3.07 -26.12 -2.53
CA SER A 530 -2.50 -25.20 -1.53
C SER A 530 -3.43 -24.00 -1.30
N PRO A 531 -3.49 -23.45 -0.07
CA PRO A 531 -4.38 -22.32 0.22
C PRO A 531 -4.13 -21.13 -0.71
N SER A 532 -5.20 -20.64 -1.33
CA SER A 532 -5.18 -19.50 -2.23
C SER A 532 -6.45 -18.68 -2.08
N ASP A 533 -6.35 -17.38 -2.30
CA ASP A 533 -7.52 -16.58 -2.65
C ASP A 533 -8.07 -17.04 -4.00
N LYS A 534 -9.36 -16.79 -4.25
CA LYS A 534 -10.05 -17.24 -5.47
C LYS A 534 -10.98 -16.17 -6.05
N LEU A 535 -10.99 -16.09 -7.38
CA LEU A 535 -12.09 -15.53 -8.16
C LEU A 535 -13.04 -16.67 -8.53
N VAL A 536 -14.31 -16.59 -8.16
CA VAL A 536 -15.35 -17.53 -8.57
C VAL A 536 -16.32 -16.80 -9.49
N VAL A 537 -16.52 -17.30 -10.71
CA VAL A 537 -17.43 -16.72 -11.71
C VAL A 537 -18.52 -17.73 -12.02
N ASN A 538 -19.75 -17.40 -11.62
CA ASN A 538 -20.92 -18.26 -11.86
C ASN A 538 -21.50 -18.08 -13.28
N GLY A 539 -21.08 -17.04 -14.00
CA GLY A 539 -21.38 -16.81 -15.42
C GLY A 539 -20.19 -17.04 -16.35
N ASN A 540 -20.15 -16.31 -17.46
CA ASN A 540 -19.10 -16.40 -18.47
C ASN A 540 -17.92 -15.46 -18.18
N THR A 541 -16.73 -15.81 -18.64
CA THR A 541 -15.56 -14.91 -18.66
C THR A 541 -15.25 -14.44 -20.09
N ALA A 542 -14.76 -13.20 -20.22
CA ALA A 542 -14.29 -12.63 -21.49
C ALA A 542 -13.15 -11.61 -21.26
N GLY A 543 -12.43 -11.26 -22.34
CA GLY A 543 -11.39 -10.23 -22.31
C GLY A 543 -10.07 -10.71 -21.68
N GLN A 544 -9.23 -9.77 -21.24
CA GLN A 544 -7.88 -10.05 -20.71
C GLN A 544 -7.71 -9.53 -19.28
N THR A 545 -7.07 -10.32 -18.42
CA THR A 545 -6.72 -9.94 -17.05
C THR A 545 -5.28 -10.35 -16.72
N GLY A 546 -4.52 -9.42 -16.16
CA GLY A 546 -3.22 -9.72 -15.54
C GLY A 546 -3.41 -10.33 -14.15
N VAL A 547 -2.74 -11.42 -13.85
CA VAL A 547 -2.77 -12.08 -12.54
C VAL A 547 -1.42 -11.86 -11.85
N LYS A 548 -1.47 -11.22 -10.68
CA LYS A 548 -0.32 -11.07 -9.78
C LYS A 548 -0.50 -12.02 -8.60
N VAL A 549 0.38 -13.01 -8.51
CA VAL A 549 0.41 -13.94 -7.38
C VAL A 549 1.36 -13.41 -6.32
N VAL A 550 0.87 -13.28 -5.09
CA VAL A 550 1.66 -12.91 -3.92
C VAL A 550 1.90 -14.17 -3.09
N ASN A 551 3.15 -14.61 -3.00
CA ASN A 551 3.48 -15.81 -2.23
C ASN A 551 3.36 -15.54 -0.72
N ALA A 552 2.38 -16.15 -0.08
CA ALA A 552 2.10 -16.03 1.35
C ALA A 552 2.87 -17.07 2.17
N GLY A 553 4.20 -17.11 2.02
CA GLY A 553 5.08 -18.03 2.75
C GLY A 553 5.10 -19.47 2.23
N GLY A 554 4.59 -19.71 1.02
CA GLY A 554 4.70 -21.00 0.35
C GLY A 554 6.14 -21.34 -0.02
N LEU A 555 6.48 -22.63 0.14
CA LEU A 555 7.84 -23.15 0.04
C LEU A 555 8.18 -23.69 -1.35
N GLY A 556 7.18 -23.82 -2.22
CA GLY A 556 7.30 -24.56 -3.46
C GLY A 556 7.14 -26.07 -3.22
N ALA A 557 6.31 -26.72 -4.03
CA ALA A 557 6.27 -28.18 -4.15
C ALA A 557 5.74 -28.55 -5.54
N GLN A 558 6.00 -29.78 -5.97
CA GLN A 558 5.47 -30.31 -7.22
C GLN A 558 3.95 -30.45 -7.12
N THR A 559 3.22 -29.94 -8.10
CA THR A 559 1.81 -30.24 -8.33
C THR A 559 1.74 -31.51 -9.17
N THR A 560 0.99 -32.50 -8.69
CA THR A 560 0.82 -33.82 -9.30
C THR A 560 -0.56 -34.00 -9.95
N GLY A 561 -1.52 -33.13 -9.62
CA GLY A 561 -2.85 -33.07 -10.20
C GLY A 561 -3.13 -31.72 -10.87
N ASN A 562 -4.35 -31.20 -10.70
CA ASN A 562 -4.79 -29.97 -11.36
C ASN A 562 -3.97 -28.72 -11.00
N GLY A 563 -3.31 -28.69 -9.83
CA GLY A 563 -2.56 -27.56 -9.31
C GLY A 563 -3.28 -26.76 -8.22
N ILE A 564 -2.91 -25.49 -8.07
CA ILE A 564 -3.51 -24.55 -7.12
C ILE A 564 -4.54 -23.70 -7.86
N GLN A 565 -5.83 -23.92 -7.61
CA GLN A 565 -6.91 -23.21 -8.30
C GLN A 565 -6.97 -21.74 -7.87
N LEU A 566 -6.88 -20.82 -8.83
CA LEU A 566 -7.00 -19.38 -8.60
C LEU A 566 -8.34 -18.83 -9.08
N ILE A 567 -8.86 -19.36 -10.18
CA ILE A 567 -10.08 -18.88 -10.82
C ILE A 567 -10.96 -20.08 -11.13
N GLN A 568 -12.21 -20.00 -10.70
CA GLN A 568 -13.25 -20.97 -11.00
C GLN A 568 -14.27 -20.32 -11.94
N VAL A 569 -14.67 -21.01 -13.01
CA VAL A 569 -15.63 -20.54 -14.00
C VAL A 569 -16.66 -21.62 -14.27
N THR A 570 -17.92 -21.42 -13.87
CA THR A 570 -18.98 -22.40 -14.15
C THR A 570 -19.63 -22.22 -15.52
N GLY A 571 -19.53 -21.03 -16.10
CA GLY A 571 -19.97 -20.74 -17.47
C GLY A 571 -18.87 -20.97 -18.51
N THR A 572 -19.00 -20.32 -19.67
CA THR A 572 -17.96 -20.39 -20.72
C THR A 572 -16.74 -19.57 -20.34
N SER A 573 -15.57 -20.21 -20.28
CA SER A 573 -14.29 -19.60 -19.87
C SER A 573 -13.50 -19.01 -21.05
N ASN A 574 -14.07 -18.00 -21.73
CA ASN A 574 -13.44 -17.33 -22.89
C ASN A 574 -12.49 -16.18 -22.52
N GLY A 575 -12.40 -15.82 -21.23
CA GLY A 575 -11.45 -14.82 -20.74
C GLY A 575 -10.02 -15.39 -20.68
N THR A 576 -9.03 -14.56 -20.96
CA THR A 576 -7.61 -14.91 -20.86
C THR A 576 -7.01 -14.32 -19.58
N PHE A 577 -6.35 -15.17 -18.79
CA PHE A 577 -5.65 -14.77 -17.58
C PHE A 577 -4.14 -15.02 -17.73
N ASN A 578 -3.35 -13.97 -17.62
CA ASN A 578 -1.90 -14.03 -17.84
C ASN A 578 -1.14 -13.63 -16.57
N LEU A 579 -0.10 -14.38 -16.19
CA LEU A 579 0.77 -13.96 -15.09
C LEU A 579 1.52 -12.68 -15.47
N LEU A 580 1.49 -11.69 -14.57
CA LEU A 580 2.21 -10.41 -14.78
C LEU A 580 3.72 -10.51 -14.52
N SER A 581 4.15 -11.54 -13.79
CA SER A 581 5.55 -11.83 -13.52
C SER A 581 5.75 -13.34 -13.33
N PRO A 582 6.97 -13.87 -13.55
CA PRO A 582 7.29 -15.25 -13.18
C PRO A 582 6.92 -15.53 -11.72
N VAL A 583 6.26 -16.67 -11.48
CA VAL A 583 5.85 -17.11 -10.14
C VAL A 583 6.70 -18.30 -9.76
N ALA A 584 7.40 -18.23 -8.63
CA ALA A 584 8.31 -19.28 -8.23
C ALA A 584 8.50 -19.30 -6.71
N ALA A 585 8.65 -20.50 -6.13
CA ALA A 585 9.00 -20.70 -4.72
C ALA A 585 9.92 -21.93 -4.58
N GLY A 586 11.00 -21.79 -3.80
CA GLY A 586 11.99 -22.86 -3.61
C GLY A 586 12.52 -23.41 -4.93
N ALA A 587 12.45 -24.73 -5.10
CA ALA A 587 12.85 -25.45 -6.31
C ALA A 587 11.81 -25.40 -7.44
N TYR A 588 10.71 -24.65 -7.32
CA TYR A 588 9.59 -24.75 -8.24
C TYR A 588 9.28 -23.42 -8.91
N HIS A 589 8.96 -23.46 -10.21
CA HIS A 589 8.28 -22.39 -10.91
C HIS A 589 6.82 -22.79 -11.13
N TYR A 590 5.92 -21.82 -11.18
CA TYR A 590 4.50 -22.04 -11.38
C TYR A 590 4.06 -21.35 -12.68
N LYS A 591 3.32 -22.10 -13.51
CA LYS A 591 2.64 -21.57 -14.69
C LYS A 591 1.15 -21.53 -14.43
N LEU A 592 0.49 -20.46 -14.87
CA LEU A 592 -0.96 -20.38 -14.87
C LEU A 592 -1.48 -21.05 -16.14
N VAL A 593 -2.33 -22.06 -15.96
CA VAL A 593 -2.87 -22.89 -17.04
C VAL A 593 -4.37 -23.06 -16.88
N GLN A 594 -5.07 -23.10 -18.01
CA GLN A 594 -6.50 -23.34 -18.06
C GLN A 594 -6.80 -24.85 -18.10
N ASN A 595 -7.94 -25.21 -17.51
CA ASN A 595 -8.46 -26.55 -17.32
C ASN A 595 -7.71 -27.36 -16.25
N GLY A 596 -8.29 -28.47 -15.80
CA GLY A 596 -7.59 -29.52 -15.07
C GLY A 596 -6.62 -30.32 -15.95
N VAL A 597 -5.99 -31.35 -15.38
CA VAL A 597 -5.09 -32.24 -16.14
C VAL A 597 -5.86 -33.16 -17.08
N ASP A 598 -6.97 -33.73 -16.60
CA ASP A 598 -7.78 -34.74 -17.32
C ASP A 598 -9.20 -34.26 -17.63
N ASN A 599 -9.45 -32.96 -17.54
CA ASN A 599 -10.76 -32.38 -17.81
C ASN A 599 -10.62 -31.06 -18.59
N SER A 600 -11.73 -30.55 -19.09
CA SER A 600 -11.84 -29.21 -19.68
C SER A 600 -12.84 -28.37 -18.87
N ASP A 601 -12.61 -28.25 -17.56
CA ASP A 601 -13.51 -27.55 -16.63
C ASP A 601 -13.54 -26.03 -16.82
N GLY A 602 -12.60 -25.46 -17.60
CA GLY A 602 -12.52 -24.02 -17.85
C GLY A 602 -11.91 -23.22 -16.69
N ASP A 603 -11.52 -23.88 -15.60
CA ASP A 603 -10.91 -23.26 -14.42
C ASP A 603 -9.43 -22.94 -14.68
N TRP A 604 -8.81 -22.10 -13.83
CA TRP A 604 -7.41 -21.73 -13.96
C TRP A 604 -6.60 -22.07 -12.72
N TYR A 605 -5.47 -22.74 -12.95
CA TYR A 605 -4.63 -23.32 -11.91
C TYR A 605 -3.18 -22.87 -12.07
N LEU A 606 -2.49 -22.61 -10.95
CA LEU A 606 -1.04 -22.64 -10.91
C LEU A 606 -0.57 -24.09 -10.85
N ARG A 607 0.12 -24.55 -11.89
CA ARG A 607 0.83 -25.83 -11.88
C ARG A 607 2.31 -25.59 -11.78
N SER A 608 2.95 -26.27 -10.85
CA SER A 608 4.39 -26.21 -10.72
C SER A 608 5.07 -27.22 -11.62
N SER A 609 6.25 -26.84 -12.06
CA SER A 609 7.29 -27.78 -12.38
C SER A 609 8.55 -27.35 -11.66
N LEU A 610 9.53 -28.24 -11.59
CA LEU A 610 10.82 -27.84 -11.09
C LEU A 610 11.29 -26.61 -11.87
N ARG A 611 11.90 -25.67 -11.16
CA ARG A 611 12.67 -24.64 -11.83
C ARG A 611 13.62 -25.39 -12.74
N PRO A 612 13.83 -24.87 -13.96
CA PRO A 612 14.84 -25.47 -14.81
C PRO A 612 16.23 -25.48 -14.13
N GLU A 613 16.39 -24.79 -12.98
CA GLU A 613 17.52 -24.67 -12.04
C GLU A 613 17.57 -25.67 -10.85
N THR A 614 16.66 -26.63 -10.72
CA THR A 614 16.66 -27.62 -9.62
C THR A 614 16.20 -28.97 -10.15
N VAL A 615 17.00 -30.03 -10.04
CA VAL A 615 16.61 -31.35 -10.55
C VAL A 615 16.39 -32.36 -9.44
N VAL A 616 15.15 -32.84 -9.29
CA VAL A 616 14.84 -34.18 -8.78
C VAL A 616 13.58 -34.67 -9.49
N ASP A 617 13.65 -35.37 -10.64
CA ASP A 617 12.68 -36.44 -10.94
C ASP A 617 13.08 -37.35 -12.13
N SER A 618 12.53 -38.55 -12.09
CA SER A 618 12.93 -39.82 -12.68
C SER A 618 12.47 -40.11 -14.11
N THR A 619 11.74 -39.23 -14.79
CA THR A 619 11.28 -39.52 -16.17
C THR A 619 11.16 -38.25 -17.03
N ILE A 620 12.25 -37.95 -17.76
CA ILE A 620 12.35 -37.21 -19.04
C ILE A 620 11.31 -36.10 -19.29
N GLY A 621 11.72 -34.83 -19.09
CA GLY A 621 11.00 -33.66 -19.63
C GLY A 621 11.49 -32.30 -19.09
N SER A 622 12.21 -31.52 -19.91
CA SER A 622 12.72 -30.15 -19.72
C SER A 622 13.94 -29.96 -18.78
N SER A 623 15.15 -30.16 -19.32
CA SER A 623 16.43 -30.05 -18.59
C SER A 623 17.29 -28.92 -19.15
N VAL A 624 17.25 -27.69 -18.59
CA VAL A 624 17.94 -26.53 -19.24
C VAL A 624 18.55 -25.42 -18.35
N SER A 625 18.41 -25.32 -17.02
CA SER A 625 19.08 -24.17 -16.33
C SER A 625 19.81 -24.43 -15.01
N THR A 626 19.75 -25.65 -14.45
CA THR A 626 20.52 -26.04 -13.25
C THR A 626 21.97 -26.31 -13.57
N GLY A 627 22.26 -26.57 -14.85
CA GLY A 627 23.54 -27.12 -15.23
C GLY A 627 24.69 -26.21 -14.84
N GLY A 628 24.51 -24.89 -14.84
CA GLY A 628 25.51 -23.95 -14.34
C GLY A 628 25.80 -24.11 -12.85
N LEU A 629 24.76 -24.18 -12.03
CA LEU A 629 24.86 -24.29 -10.56
C LEU A 629 25.42 -25.65 -10.12
N ALA A 630 24.93 -26.73 -10.72
CA ALA A 630 25.38 -28.08 -10.44
C ALA A 630 26.80 -28.36 -10.95
N LEU A 631 27.26 -27.61 -11.97
CA LEU A 631 28.62 -27.69 -12.50
C LEU A 631 29.64 -26.93 -11.64
N MET A 632 29.24 -26.07 -10.70
CA MET A 632 30.20 -25.24 -9.96
C MET A 632 31.26 -26.07 -9.22
N SER A 633 30.85 -27.12 -8.50
CA SER A 633 31.79 -28.02 -7.82
C SER A 633 32.65 -28.82 -8.82
N LYS A 634 32.09 -29.22 -9.97
CA LYS A 634 32.80 -29.99 -11.02
C LYS A 634 33.83 -29.15 -11.77
N ALA A 635 33.47 -27.92 -12.12
CA ALA A 635 34.35 -26.94 -12.76
C ALA A 635 35.52 -26.61 -11.83
N ALA A 636 35.22 -26.25 -10.57
CA ALA A 636 36.24 -25.98 -9.55
C ALA A 636 37.19 -27.16 -9.37
N ALA A 637 36.67 -28.38 -9.29
CA ALA A 637 37.49 -29.59 -9.19
C ALA A 637 38.43 -29.77 -10.39
N ARG A 638 37.90 -29.74 -11.62
CA ARG A 638 38.75 -29.89 -12.82
C ARG A 638 39.79 -28.78 -12.95
N GLY A 639 39.43 -27.53 -12.69
CA GLY A 639 40.39 -26.43 -12.80
C GLY A 639 41.51 -26.50 -11.76
N ALA A 640 41.24 -26.89 -10.51
CA ALA A 640 42.31 -27.09 -9.53
C ALA A 640 43.23 -28.24 -9.91
N GLY A 641 42.69 -29.40 -10.34
CA GLY A 641 43.52 -30.54 -10.75
C GLY A 641 44.44 -30.21 -11.93
N ALA A 642 43.96 -29.44 -12.92
CA ALA A 642 44.76 -29.03 -14.08
C ALA A 642 45.90 -28.05 -13.74
N ILE A 643 45.75 -27.24 -12.68
CA ILE A 643 46.81 -26.36 -12.19
C ILE A 643 47.87 -27.19 -11.42
N VAL A 644 47.45 -28.22 -10.68
CA VAL A 644 48.34 -28.97 -9.77
C VAL A 644 49.34 -29.86 -10.47
N CYS A 645 49.09 -30.34 -11.69
CA CYS A 645 49.91 -31.36 -12.36
C CYS A 645 51.40 -30.97 -12.45
N THR A 646 52.20 -31.29 -11.43
CA THR A 646 53.66 -31.23 -11.45
C THR A 646 54.13 -32.44 -12.24
N ASP A 647 53.84 -32.46 -13.53
CA ASP A 647 54.48 -33.45 -14.39
C ASP A 647 56.00 -33.28 -14.31
N GLU A 648 56.67 -34.44 -14.31
CA GLU A 648 58.12 -34.73 -14.36
C GLU A 648 59.03 -33.72 -15.10
N ASP A 649 58.46 -32.87 -15.95
CA ASP A 649 59.15 -31.88 -16.78
C ASP A 649 59.96 -30.87 -15.95
N ASN A 650 59.62 -30.67 -14.67
CA ASN A 650 60.44 -29.87 -13.75
C ASN A 650 61.70 -30.62 -13.23
N ALA A 651 61.65 -31.95 -13.12
CA ALA A 651 62.69 -32.76 -12.47
C ALA A 651 63.73 -33.32 -13.47
N ARG A 652 63.35 -33.58 -14.73
CA ARG A 652 64.18 -34.34 -15.68
C ARG A 652 65.12 -33.57 -16.62
N THR A 653 65.27 -32.26 -16.45
CA THR A 653 66.41 -31.54 -17.05
C THR A 653 67.78 -31.98 -16.51
N LYS A 654 67.85 -32.94 -15.56
CA LYS A 654 69.10 -33.58 -15.11
C LYS A 654 69.65 -34.65 -16.07
N GLY A 655 68.91 -35.07 -17.10
CA GLY A 655 69.35 -36.16 -18.00
C GLY A 655 70.55 -35.83 -18.86
N ALA A 656 70.91 -34.55 -18.96
CA ALA A 656 71.95 -34.18 -19.88
C ALA A 656 72.66 -32.90 -19.40
N GLY A 657 73.92 -33.04 -18.94
CA GLY A 657 74.91 -31.95 -18.92
C GLY A 657 75.42 -31.55 -17.54
N ASP A 658 74.60 -31.72 -16.50
CA ASP A 658 74.90 -31.24 -15.14
C ASP A 658 75.70 -32.24 -14.28
N LYS A 659 76.66 -32.98 -14.87
CA LYS A 659 77.65 -33.74 -14.08
C LYS A 659 78.94 -32.95 -13.80
N GLY A 660 79.03 -31.68 -14.21
CA GLY A 660 80.29 -30.93 -14.21
C GLY A 660 80.39 -29.68 -13.35
N TYR A 661 79.30 -29.11 -12.82
CA TYR A 661 79.34 -27.74 -12.28
C TYR A 661 78.34 -27.45 -11.15
N LEU A 662 78.30 -28.16 -10.02
CA LEU A 662 77.47 -27.68 -8.89
C LEU A 662 78.14 -27.96 -7.54
N GLY A 663 78.71 -26.90 -6.95
CA GLY A 663 78.83 -26.79 -5.49
C GLY A 663 77.43 -26.68 -4.87
N ALA A 664 77.30 -26.98 -3.58
CA ALA A 664 76.04 -27.23 -2.85
C ALA A 664 75.01 -26.06 -2.75
N CYS A 665 75.01 -25.08 -3.66
CA CYS A 665 74.17 -23.87 -3.57
C CYS A 665 73.64 -23.34 -4.93
N SER A 666 73.26 -24.19 -5.88
CA SER A 666 72.61 -23.73 -7.13
C SER A 666 71.08 -23.79 -7.02
N GLY A 667 70.42 -22.63 -7.00
CA GLY A 667 68.96 -22.52 -7.03
C GLY A 667 68.42 -22.57 -8.45
N THR A 668 67.14 -22.94 -8.62
CA THR A 668 66.47 -22.75 -9.91
C THR A 668 65.13 -22.04 -9.74
N LEU A 669 64.84 -21.17 -10.70
CA LEU A 669 63.56 -20.51 -10.87
C LEU A 669 62.92 -21.07 -12.13
N TRP A 670 61.66 -21.47 -12.06
CA TRP A 670 60.91 -21.94 -13.21
C TRP A 670 59.57 -21.23 -13.32
N ALA A 671 59.10 -21.08 -14.55
CA ALA A 671 57.76 -20.60 -14.85
C ALA A 671 57.17 -21.42 -15.98
N ARG A 672 55.85 -21.66 -15.94
CA ARG A 672 55.11 -22.33 -17.01
C ARG A 672 53.74 -21.72 -17.24
N ILE A 673 53.30 -21.76 -18.48
CA ILE A 673 51.96 -21.39 -18.92
C ILE A 673 51.27 -22.67 -19.39
N ILE A 674 50.00 -22.80 -19.01
CA ILE A 674 49.13 -23.94 -19.28
C ILE A 674 47.88 -23.41 -19.96
N GLY A 675 47.53 -23.97 -21.11
CA GLY A 675 46.27 -23.70 -21.79
C GLY A 675 45.58 -25.01 -22.09
N GLN A 676 44.27 -25.10 -21.84
CA GLN A 676 43.48 -26.26 -22.22
C GLN A 676 42.11 -25.81 -22.70
N LEU A 677 41.69 -26.37 -23.82
CA LEU A 677 40.35 -26.22 -24.37
C LEU A 677 39.75 -27.60 -24.52
N GLY A 678 38.46 -27.73 -24.24
CA GLY A 678 37.80 -29.00 -24.43
C GLY A 678 36.30 -28.93 -24.30
N ASN A 679 35.68 -30.06 -24.58
CA ASN A 679 34.30 -30.30 -24.25
C ASN A 679 34.19 -31.52 -23.33
N GLN A 680 33.13 -31.52 -22.54
CA GLN A 680 32.69 -32.71 -21.84
C GLN A 680 31.23 -32.89 -22.17
N GLY A 681 30.91 -34.04 -22.73
CA GLY A 681 29.56 -34.49 -22.99
C GLY A 681 28.86 -34.88 -21.71
N GLY A 682 27.54 -34.73 -21.73
CA GLY A 682 26.68 -35.14 -20.62
C GLY A 682 26.32 -36.61 -20.70
N SER A 683 25.99 -37.23 -19.57
CA SER A 683 25.38 -38.56 -19.54
C SER A 683 23.87 -38.42 -19.75
N ALA A 684 23.41 -38.62 -20.98
CA ALA A 684 22.02 -38.41 -21.39
C ALA A 684 21.07 -39.57 -21.00
N SER A 685 21.06 -39.95 -19.72
CA SER A 685 20.23 -41.08 -19.29
C SER A 685 19.50 -40.89 -17.96
N ASN A 686 19.34 -39.66 -17.45
CA ASN A 686 18.26 -39.21 -16.54
C ASN A 686 18.51 -37.77 -16.07
N ALA A 687 17.53 -37.18 -15.36
CA ALA A 687 17.60 -35.82 -14.80
C ALA A 687 18.77 -35.61 -13.79
N ASN A 688 19.40 -36.68 -13.30
CA ASN A 688 20.64 -36.63 -12.50
C ASN A 688 21.93 -36.71 -13.36
N GLY A 689 21.81 -36.59 -14.68
CA GLY A 689 22.94 -36.60 -15.61
C GLY A 689 23.80 -35.35 -15.48
N THR A 690 25.12 -35.50 -15.65
CA THR A 690 26.00 -34.33 -15.77
C THR A 690 25.61 -33.53 -17.03
N PRO A 691 25.42 -32.20 -16.93
CA PRO A 691 25.30 -31.33 -18.10
C PRO A 691 26.53 -31.44 -19.00
N ALA A 692 26.31 -31.34 -20.32
CA ALA A 692 27.41 -31.12 -21.25
C ALA A 692 27.93 -29.67 -21.12
N TYR A 693 29.23 -29.47 -21.28
CA TYR A 693 29.82 -28.13 -21.26
C TYR A 693 31.08 -28.04 -22.12
N ASP A 694 31.27 -26.86 -22.70
CA ASP A 694 32.54 -26.46 -23.31
C ASP A 694 33.30 -25.62 -22.30
N TYR A 695 34.62 -25.82 -22.21
CA TYR A 695 35.46 -25.09 -21.26
C TYR A 695 36.78 -24.64 -21.86
N GLY A 696 37.29 -23.55 -21.29
CA GLY A 696 38.66 -23.09 -21.46
C GLY A 696 39.31 -22.87 -20.10
N LEU A 697 40.52 -23.39 -19.96
CA LEU A 697 41.41 -23.18 -18.83
C LEU A 697 42.68 -22.50 -19.31
N TYR A 698 43.09 -21.46 -18.60
CA TYR A 698 44.35 -20.77 -18.80
C TYR A 698 45.02 -20.59 -17.45
N GLY A 699 46.30 -20.91 -17.35
CA GLY A 699 47.03 -20.79 -16.10
C GLY A 699 48.49 -20.42 -16.30
N ILE A 700 49.04 -19.77 -15.29
CA ILE A 700 50.47 -19.51 -15.15
C ILE A 700 50.92 -20.00 -13.79
N GLN A 701 52.09 -20.62 -13.75
CA GLN A 701 52.75 -21.02 -12.52
C GLN A 701 54.19 -20.57 -12.53
N THR A 702 54.68 -20.23 -11.35
CA THR A 702 56.09 -19.91 -11.12
C THR A 702 56.52 -20.55 -9.81
N GLY A 703 57.71 -21.12 -9.78
CA GLY A 703 58.22 -21.78 -8.60
C GLY A 703 59.73 -21.71 -8.49
N ILE A 704 60.20 -22.01 -7.29
CA ILE A 704 61.62 -21.93 -6.90
C ILE A 704 62.01 -23.22 -6.18
N ASP A 705 63.14 -23.79 -6.60
CA ASP A 705 63.77 -24.91 -5.90
C ASP A 705 64.53 -24.37 -4.68
N LEU A 706 64.12 -24.78 -3.47
CA LEU A 706 64.77 -24.43 -2.21
C LEU A 706 65.84 -25.45 -1.81
N VAL A 707 65.62 -26.73 -2.16
CA VAL A 707 66.56 -27.83 -1.92
C VAL A 707 66.88 -28.46 -3.25
N ARG A 708 68.17 -28.57 -3.58
CA ARG A 708 68.64 -29.27 -4.78
C ARG A 708 69.94 -30.01 -4.47
N THR A 709 69.85 -31.33 -4.34
CA THR A 709 71.00 -32.22 -4.17
C THR A 709 71.12 -33.18 -5.36
N ALA A 710 72.04 -34.14 -5.31
CA ALA A 710 72.11 -35.21 -6.31
C ALA A 710 70.81 -36.02 -6.36
N SER A 711 70.18 -36.26 -5.19
CA SER A 711 69.01 -37.12 -5.04
C SER A 711 67.71 -36.36 -4.80
N ASP A 712 67.74 -35.18 -4.19
CA ASP A 712 66.53 -34.47 -3.75
C ASP A 712 66.33 -33.14 -4.49
N LEU A 713 65.06 -32.84 -4.77
CA LEU A 713 64.57 -31.57 -5.24
C LEU A 713 63.37 -31.18 -4.37
N ALA A 714 63.35 -30.03 -3.73
CA ALA A 714 62.16 -29.54 -3.04
C ALA A 714 62.00 -28.05 -3.22
N GLY A 715 60.76 -27.58 -3.32
CA GLY A 715 60.48 -26.17 -3.59
C GLY A 715 59.05 -25.76 -3.29
N LEU A 716 58.79 -24.49 -3.60
CA LEU A 716 57.46 -23.89 -3.52
C LEU A 716 57.10 -23.27 -4.87
N TYR A 717 55.80 -23.19 -5.14
CA TYR A 717 55.28 -22.52 -6.33
C TYR A 717 54.00 -21.75 -6.04
N PHE A 718 53.76 -20.77 -6.89
CA PHE A 718 52.55 -19.97 -6.94
C PHE A 718 51.89 -20.17 -8.30
N GLY A 719 50.56 -20.23 -8.31
CA GLY A 719 49.76 -20.39 -9.52
C GLY A 719 48.64 -19.38 -9.59
N TYR A 720 48.36 -18.91 -10.81
CA TYR A 720 47.11 -18.24 -11.15
C TYR A 720 46.45 -19.04 -12.28
N GLY A 721 45.14 -19.25 -12.20
CA GLY A 721 44.38 -19.90 -13.24
C GLY A 721 43.01 -19.28 -13.42
N ARG A 722 42.50 -19.31 -14.64
CA ARG A 722 41.16 -18.89 -15.00
C ARG A 722 40.41 -20.03 -15.66
N TRP A 723 39.18 -20.23 -15.22
CA TRP A 723 38.23 -21.16 -15.81
C TRP A 723 37.07 -20.39 -16.42
N ASP A 724 36.67 -20.78 -17.62
CA ASP A 724 35.45 -20.31 -18.26
C ASP A 724 34.75 -21.49 -18.91
N SER A 725 33.47 -21.71 -18.58
CA SER A 725 32.68 -22.76 -19.21
C SER A 725 31.27 -22.31 -19.56
N THR A 726 30.83 -22.71 -20.75
CA THR A 726 29.44 -22.56 -21.18
C THR A 726 28.74 -23.90 -21.05
N VAL A 727 27.65 -23.90 -20.29
CA VAL A 727 26.89 -25.12 -20.03
C VAL A 727 25.81 -25.25 -21.10
N ARG A 728 25.72 -26.44 -21.68
CA ARG A 728 24.69 -26.80 -22.65
C ARG A 728 23.57 -27.53 -21.95
N ASP A 729 22.37 -27.33 -22.46
CA ASP A 729 21.20 -28.08 -22.05
C ASP A 729 21.11 -29.45 -22.75
N ILE A 730 20.10 -30.24 -22.40
CA ILE A 730 19.93 -31.60 -22.95
C ILE A 730 19.47 -31.60 -24.43
N GLU A 731 18.95 -30.46 -24.93
CA GLU A 731 18.51 -30.23 -26.31
C GLU A 731 19.61 -29.55 -27.16
N GLY A 732 20.75 -29.21 -26.56
CA GLY A 732 21.91 -28.57 -27.20
C GLY A 732 21.96 -27.04 -27.12
N GLY A 733 20.96 -26.39 -26.52
CA GLY A 733 20.89 -24.95 -26.28
C GLY A 733 21.75 -24.48 -25.09
N ARG A 734 21.85 -23.15 -24.89
CA ARG A 734 22.71 -22.55 -23.85
C ARG A 734 21.98 -22.46 -22.50
N ALA A 735 22.40 -23.26 -21.53
CA ALA A 735 21.85 -23.32 -20.18
C ALA A 735 22.38 -22.22 -19.23
N GLY A 736 23.66 -21.87 -19.37
CA GLY A 736 24.31 -20.92 -18.47
C GLY A 736 25.81 -20.80 -18.70
N ARG A 737 26.49 -20.03 -17.84
CA ARG A 737 27.96 -19.87 -17.84
C ARG A 737 28.49 -19.92 -16.41
N VAL A 738 29.62 -20.60 -16.22
CA VAL A 738 30.39 -20.64 -14.97
C VAL A 738 31.78 -20.09 -15.25
N ALA A 739 32.24 -19.14 -14.43
CA ALA A 739 33.57 -18.58 -14.56
C ALA A 739 34.17 -18.23 -13.19
N TYR A 740 35.47 -18.45 -13.04
CA TYR A 740 36.18 -18.10 -11.81
C TYR A 740 37.68 -17.89 -12.06
N ASP A 741 38.30 -17.18 -11.12
CA ASP A 741 39.74 -17.00 -11.01
C ASP A 741 40.25 -17.77 -9.79
N ALA A 742 41.36 -18.48 -9.95
CA ALA A 742 41.99 -19.32 -8.93
C ALA A 742 43.40 -18.84 -8.64
N TYR A 743 43.72 -18.70 -7.35
CA TYR A 743 45.08 -18.41 -6.88
C TYR A 743 45.55 -19.58 -6.03
N ALA A 744 46.75 -20.09 -6.29
CA ALA A 744 47.26 -21.29 -5.68
C ALA A 744 48.65 -21.11 -5.10
N VAL A 745 48.91 -21.80 -3.99
CA VAL A 745 50.24 -21.98 -3.40
C VAL A 745 50.47 -23.48 -3.24
N GLY A 746 51.62 -23.97 -3.66
CA GLY A 746 51.98 -25.37 -3.48
C GLY A 746 53.43 -25.59 -3.12
N VAL A 747 53.67 -26.77 -2.57
CA VAL A 747 54.99 -27.31 -2.22
C VAL A 747 55.18 -28.62 -2.94
N TYR A 748 56.43 -28.92 -3.32
CA TYR A 748 56.77 -30.16 -3.99
C TYR A 748 58.10 -30.72 -3.49
N TRP A 749 58.24 -32.03 -3.60
CA TRP A 749 59.47 -32.77 -3.32
C TRP A 749 59.61 -33.96 -4.26
N THR A 750 60.73 -34.02 -4.96
CA THR A 750 61.12 -35.13 -5.82
C THR A 750 62.38 -35.82 -5.26
N HIS A 751 62.38 -37.14 -5.19
CA HIS A 751 63.53 -37.96 -4.83
C HIS A 751 63.96 -38.88 -5.98
N LEU A 752 65.27 -38.93 -6.24
CA LEU A 752 65.92 -39.73 -7.27
C LEU A 752 66.80 -40.80 -6.62
N TYR A 753 66.46 -42.07 -6.81
CA TYR A 753 67.13 -43.20 -6.14
C TYR A 753 68.42 -43.67 -6.84
N GLY A 754 68.87 -42.96 -7.90
CA GLY A 754 70.12 -43.23 -8.63
C GLY A 754 70.10 -44.45 -9.57
N ASN A 755 69.16 -45.37 -9.41
CA ASN A 755 68.94 -46.56 -10.25
C ASN A 755 67.92 -46.35 -11.39
N GLY A 756 67.40 -45.13 -11.55
CA GLY A 756 66.33 -44.81 -12.50
C GLY A 756 64.94 -44.72 -11.87
N LEU A 757 64.75 -45.17 -10.62
CA LEU A 757 63.51 -44.92 -9.85
C LEU A 757 63.48 -43.46 -9.39
N TYR A 758 62.29 -42.86 -9.43
CA TYR A 758 61.99 -41.58 -8.78
C TYR A 758 60.63 -41.62 -8.08
N THR A 759 60.48 -40.73 -7.10
CA THR A 759 59.21 -40.39 -6.46
C THR A 759 59.03 -38.89 -6.46
N ASP A 760 57.80 -38.42 -6.66
CA ASP A 760 57.42 -37.01 -6.61
C ASP A 760 56.18 -36.84 -5.74
N LEU A 761 56.22 -35.89 -4.82
CA LEU A 761 55.10 -35.52 -3.96
C LEU A 761 54.82 -34.03 -4.14
N ALA A 762 53.55 -33.67 -4.30
CA ALA A 762 53.12 -32.28 -4.37
C ALA A 762 51.84 -32.06 -3.56
N VAL A 763 51.77 -30.92 -2.87
CA VAL A 763 50.55 -30.47 -2.18
C VAL A 763 50.29 -29.01 -2.55
N GLN A 764 49.04 -28.69 -2.87
CA GLN A 764 48.59 -27.37 -3.27
C GLN A 764 47.31 -26.98 -2.52
N GLU A 765 47.23 -25.73 -2.09
CA GLU A 765 45.99 -25.08 -1.70
C GLU A 765 45.65 -24.00 -2.73
N ALA A 766 44.39 -23.93 -3.17
CA ALA A 766 43.90 -22.92 -4.09
C ALA A 766 42.62 -22.26 -3.58
N TRP A 767 42.48 -20.96 -3.85
CA TRP A 767 41.32 -20.15 -3.51
C TRP A 767 40.63 -19.64 -4.78
N TYR A 768 39.31 -19.77 -4.83
CA TYR A 768 38.46 -19.33 -5.93
C TYR A 768 37.79 -18.01 -5.58
N GLY A 769 38.32 -16.91 -6.10
CA GLY A 769 37.71 -15.59 -5.99
C GLY A 769 36.68 -15.38 -7.09
N ASN A 770 35.54 -14.76 -6.76
CA ASN A 770 34.51 -14.39 -7.74
C ASN A 770 34.00 -15.57 -8.57
N LEU A 771 33.69 -16.68 -7.91
CA LEU A 771 33.07 -17.82 -8.57
C LEU A 771 31.65 -17.43 -8.97
N LYS A 772 31.45 -17.17 -10.26
CA LYS A 772 30.23 -16.61 -10.83
C LYS A 772 29.51 -17.68 -11.64
N ALA A 773 28.20 -17.77 -11.43
CA ALA A 773 27.31 -18.50 -12.32
C ALA A 773 26.14 -17.63 -12.77
N SER A 774 25.76 -17.81 -14.03
CA SER A 774 24.62 -17.14 -14.65
C SER A 774 23.74 -18.17 -15.36
N THR A 775 22.42 -18.01 -15.26
CA THR A 775 21.43 -18.86 -15.94
C THR A 775 20.78 -18.12 -17.10
N HIS A 776 20.25 -18.86 -18.08
CA HIS A 776 19.53 -18.29 -19.23
C HIS A 776 18.28 -17.48 -18.81
N GLY A 777 17.75 -17.68 -17.59
CA GLY A 777 16.60 -16.97 -17.03
C GLY A 777 16.94 -15.66 -16.28
N GLY A 778 18.20 -15.25 -16.22
CA GLY A 778 18.63 -13.96 -15.66
C GLY A 778 19.10 -13.99 -14.21
N SER A 779 19.14 -15.14 -13.55
CA SER A 779 19.72 -15.28 -12.20
C SER A 779 21.24 -15.21 -12.28
N ASN A 780 21.83 -14.25 -11.56
CA ASN A 780 23.28 -14.14 -11.39
C ASN A 780 23.63 -14.41 -9.93
N ILE A 781 24.51 -15.36 -9.70
CA ILE A 781 25.02 -15.67 -8.37
C ILE A 781 26.55 -15.54 -8.33
N SER A 782 27.06 -15.14 -7.17
CA SER A 782 28.49 -15.07 -6.90
C SER A 782 28.80 -15.68 -5.54
N THR A 783 29.81 -16.54 -5.51
CA THR A 783 30.31 -17.16 -4.28
C THR A 783 31.84 -17.24 -4.32
N SER A 784 32.42 -17.83 -3.28
CA SER A 784 33.85 -18.12 -3.14
C SER A 784 34.06 -19.56 -2.70
N GLY A 785 35.25 -20.10 -2.91
CA GLY A 785 35.57 -21.45 -2.45
C GLY A 785 37.07 -21.66 -2.29
N ASN A 786 37.44 -22.87 -1.88
CA ASN A 786 38.83 -23.32 -1.84
C ASN A 786 38.96 -24.78 -2.28
N SER A 787 40.19 -25.20 -2.53
CA SER A 787 40.52 -26.59 -2.74
C SER A 787 41.91 -26.95 -2.29
N THR A 788 42.02 -28.15 -1.73
CA THR A 788 43.29 -28.80 -1.40
C THR A 788 43.53 -29.94 -2.39
N THR A 789 44.71 -29.99 -3.00
CA THR A 789 45.11 -31.10 -3.88
C THR A 789 46.45 -31.68 -3.42
N ALA A 790 46.54 -33.00 -3.35
CA ALA A 790 47.75 -33.73 -3.01
C ALA A 790 48.03 -34.78 -4.09
N GLN A 791 49.25 -34.85 -4.58
CA GLN A 791 49.70 -35.79 -5.59
C GLN A 791 50.89 -36.58 -5.07
N ALA A 792 50.89 -37.88 -5.36
CA ALA A 792 52.03 -38.76 -5.21
C ALA A 792 52.27 -39.48 -6.53
N GLU A 793 53.48 -39.42 -7.06
CA GLU A 793 53.91 -40.09 -8.28
C GLU A 793 55.17 -40.91 -8.05
N ALA A 794 55.26 -42.05 -8.73
CA ALA A 794 56.46 -42.85 -8.82
C ALA A 794 56.66 -43.31 -10.25
N GLY A 795 57.91 -43.36 -10.70
CA GLY A 795 58.24 -43.90 -12.02
C GLY A 795 59.65 -44.45 -12.09
N TYR A 796 59.90 -45.30 -13.07
CA TYR A 796 61.19 -45.99 -13.21
C TYR A 796 61.71 -45.89 -14.65
N GLN A 797 62.91 -45.33 -14.83
CA GLN A 797 63.53 -45.20 -16.15
C GLN A 797 64.28 -46.46 -16.56
N PHE A 798 63.85 -47.06 -17.67
CA PHE A 798 64.61 -48.08 -18.37
C PHE A 798 65.36 -47.46 -19.54
N GLY A 799 66.68 -47.44 -19.48
CA GLY A 799 67.51 -47.08 -20.63
C GLY A 799 67.49 -48.20 -21.68
N LEU A 800 67.17 -47.85 -22.93
CA LEU A 800 67.11 -48.78 -24.07
C LEU A 800 68.37 -48.72 -24.95
N GLY A 801 69.32 -47.85 -24.61
CA GLY A 801 70.55 -47.63 -25.38
C GLY A 801 70.41 -46.54 -26.44
N HIS A 802 71.55 -46.05 -26.94
CA HIS A 802 71.64 -44.99 -27.95
C HIS A 802 70.82 -43.71 -27.62
N GLY A 803 70.62 -43.38 -26.34
CA GLY A 803 69.82 -42.20 -25.92
C GLY A 803 68.30 -42.44 -25.92
N TRP A 804 67.81 -43.66 -26.13
CA TRP A 804 66.40 -44.01 -25.92
C TRP A 804 66.14 -44.46 -24.48
N ALA A 805 64.99 -44.07 -23.92
CA ALA A 805 64.51 -44.57 -22.64
C ALA A 805 62.99 -44.68 -22.59
N ILE A 806 62.48 -45.66 -21.84
CA ILE A 806 61.07 -45.79 -21.48
C ILE A 806 60.89 -45.63 -19.97
N THR A 807 59.87 -44.89 -19.55
CA THR A 807 59.54 -44.64 -18.13
C THR A 807 58.07 -44.95 -17.88
N PRO A 808 57.71 -46.14 -17.39
CA PRO A 808 56.43 -46.36 -16.75
C PRO A 808 56.30 -45.51 -15.48
N LYS A 809 55.08 -45.04 -15.22
CA LYS A 809 54.71 -44.13 -14.13
C LYS A 809 53.36 -44.47 -13.55
N LEU A 810 53.21 -44.24 -12.25
CA LEU A 810 51.97 -44.33 -11.51
C LEU A 810 51.81 -43.05 -10.69
N SER A 811 50.67 -42.39 -10.81
CA SER A 811 50.31 -41.21 -10.01
C SER A 811 48.98 -41.43 -9.30
N LEU A 812 48.89 -40.98 -8.06
CA LEU A 812 47.68 -40.91 -7.26
C LEU A 812 47.46 -39.46 -6.84
N ILE A 813 46.28 -38.90 -7.12
CA ILE A 813 45.95 -37.49 -6.90
C ILE A 813 44.66 -37.43 -6.08
N TYR A 814 44.75 -36.91 -4.86
CA TYR A 814 43.60 -36.61 -4.02
C TYR A 814 43.26 -35.13 -4.10
N GLN A 815 41.98 -34.80 -4.21
CA GLN A 815 41.51 -33.44 -4.31
C GLN A 815 40.23 -33.25 -3.50
N ARG A 816 40.19 -32.17 -2.70
CA ARG A 816 38.99 -31.74 -1.98
C ARG A 816 38.61 -30.34 -2.41
N VAL A 817 37.33 -30.10 -2.71
CA VAL A 817 36.80 -28.78 -3.08
C VAL A 817 35.67 -28.40 -2.14
N SER A 818 35.66 -27.15 -1.69
CA SER A 818 34.58 -26.56 -0.90
C SER A 818 34.17 -25.21 -1.48
N ILE A 819 32.86 -25.00 -1.64
CA ILE A 819 32.27 -23.77 -2.18
C ILE A 819 31.27 -23.23 -1.16
N GLY A 820 31.28 -21.91 -0.93
CA GLY A 820 30.37 -21.23 -0.01
C GLY A 820 28.94 -21.19 -0.52
N SER A 821 27.97 -21.13 0.40
CA SER A 821 26.56 -20.95 0.09
C SER A 821 26.27 -19.55 -0.49
N THR A 822 25.15 -19.42 -1.20
CA THR A 822 24.67 -18.18 -1.82
C THR A 822 23.14 -18.13 -1.78
N ALA A 823 22.52 -17.08 -2.30
CA ALA A 823 21.07 -16.98 -2.47
C ALA A 823 20.69 -16.41 -3.84
N ASP A 824 19.49 -16.71 -4.29
CA ASP A 824 18.81 -15.99 -5.38
C ASP A 824 17.53 -15.31 -4.85
N SER A 825 16.68 -14.78 -5.74
CA SER A 825 15.43 -14.10 -5.35
C SER A 825 14.39 -14.99 -4.67
N ALA A 826 14.65 -16.29 -4.53
CA ALA A 826 13.66 -17.24 -4.03
C ALA A 826 14.20 -18.45 -3.23
N ALA A 827 15.51 -18.69 -3.20
CA ALA A 827 16.11 -19.78 -2.45
C ALA A 827 17.50 -19.43 -1.90
N LEU A 828 17.84 -20.04 -0.76
CA LEU A 828 19.22 -20.20 -0.30
C LEU A 828 19.81 -21.47 -0.96
N ILE A 829 21.04 -21.38 -1.43
CA ILE A 829 21.73 -22.41 -2.22
C ILE A 829 23.01 -22.80 -1.50
N SER A 830 23.21 -24.10 -1.25
CA SER A 830 24.37 -24.66 -0.56
C SER A 830 25.03 -25.75 -1.41
N PHE A 831 26.37 -25.75 -1.46
CA PHE A 831 27.16 -26.71 -2.22
C PHE A 831 27.85 -27.69 -1.27
N GLY A 832 27.61 -28.98 -1.44
CA GLY A 832 28.28 -30.03 -0.67
C GLY A 832 29.77 -30.13 -1.07
N PRO A 833 30.69 -30.33 -0.12
CA PRO A 833 32.11 -30.49 -0.44
C PRO A 833 32.34 -31.76 -1.28
N THR A 834 33.26 -31.71 -2.24
CA THR A 834 33.64 -32.86 -3.07
C THR A 834 34.98 -33.41 -2.63
N ASN A 835 35.13 -34.73 -2.65
CA ASN A 835 36.38 -35.44 -2.36
C ASN A 835 36.64 -36.41 -3.50
N GLU A 836 37.71 -36.18 -4.26
CA GLU A 836 38.03 -36.89 -5.49
C GLU A 836 39.40 -37.55 -5.35
N LEU A 837 39.52 -38.79 -5.84
CA LEU A 837 40.79 -39.49 -5.93
C LEU A 837 40.97 -39.96 -7.37
N TYR A 838 42.05 -39.57 -8.02
CA TYR A 838 42.40 -39.97 -9.38
C TYR A 838 43.62 -40.88 -9.35
N GLY A 839 43.55 -41.97 -10.10
CA GLY A 839 44.68 -42.81 -10.46
C GLY A 839 45.10 -42.52 -11.91
N ARG A 840 46.41 -42.42 -12.13
CA ARG A 840 47.02 -42.27 -13.46
C ARG A 840 48.08 -43.34 -13.66
N LEU A 841 47.96 -44.12 -14.72
CA LEU A 841 48.98 -45.07 -15.16
C LEU A 841 49.52 -44.61 -16.51
N GLY A 842 50.81 -44.31 -16.59
CA GLY A 842 51.41 -43.76 -17.81
C GLY A 842 52.72 -44.44 -18.21
N ALA A 843 53.10 -44.26 -19.48
CA ALA A 843 54.40 -44.65 -20.00
C ALA A 843 54.94 -43.56 -20.92
N ARG A 844 56.13 -43.04 -20.60
CA ARG A 844 56.85 -42.05 -21.41
C ARG A 844 57.99 -42.72 -22.19
N VAL A 845 58.02 -42.55 -23.50
CA VAL A 845 59.16 -42.88 -24.35
C VAL A 845 59.90 -41.59 -24.67
N SER A 846 61.21 -41.58 -24.47
CA SER A 846 62.05 -40.39 -24.64
C SER A 846 63.30 -40.70 -25.45
N LYS A 847 63.78 -39.70 -26.17
CA LYS A 847 64.99 -39.71 -26.97
C LYS A 847 65.84 -38.49 -26.64
N ASP A 848 66.98 -38.73 -26.02
CA ASP A 848 67.97 -37.71 -25.69
C ASP A 848 68.97 -37.54 -26.84
N TRP A 849 69.17 -36.30 -27.26
CA TRP A 849 70.17 -35.85 -28.22
C TRP A 849 71.14 -34.88 -27.55
N THR A 850 72.42 -34.99 -27.88
CA THR A 850 73.45 -34.01 -27.51
C THR A 850 73.98 -33.40 -28.81
N ALA A 851 73.82 -32.09 -28.98
CA ALA A 851 74.33 -31.35 -30.11
C ALA A 851 75.86 -31.21 -30.05
N THR A 852 76.49 -30.84 -31.16
CA THR A 852 77.95 -30.72 -31.30
C THR A 852 78.59 -29.71 -30.34
N ASN A 853 77.79 -28.78 -29.83
CA ASN A 853 78.14 -27.75 -28.84
C ASN A 853 77.86 -28.19 -27.38
N ASN A 854 77.57 -29.48 -27.14
CA ASN A 854 77.16 -30.09 -25.87
C ASN A 854 75.79 -29.67 -25.33
N ASP A 855 74.99 -28.89 -26.06
CA ASP A 855 73.60 -28.62 -25.66
C ASP A 855 72.76 -29.88 -25.80
N LYS A 856 71.78 -30.04 -24.91
CA LYS A 856 70.97 -31.26 -24.88
C LYS A 856 69.50 -31.01 -25.06
N THR A 857 68.91 -31.88 -25.86
CA THR A 857 67.51 -31.84 -26.24
C THR A 857 66.92 -33.23 -26.06
N GLN A 858 65.76 -33.30 -25.42
CA GLN A 858 65.00 -34.53 -25.26
C GLN A 858 63.66 -34.37 -25.97
N LEU A 859 63.39 -35.26 -26.92
CA LEU A 859 62.05 -35.44 -27.47
C LEU A 859 61.36 -36.55 -26.69
N PHE A 860 60.07 -36.39 -26.38
CA PHE A 860 59.30 -37.46 -25.73
C PHE A 860 57.86 -37.55 -26.22
N GLY A 861 57.32 -38.76 -26.11
CA GLY A 861 55.91 -39.06 -26.21
C GLY A 861 55.46 -39.82 -24.96
N GLU A 862 54.29 -39.50 -24.44
CA GLU A 862 53.72 -40.12 -23.23
C GLU A 862 52.27 -40.49 -23.46
N PHE A 863 51.92 -41.72 -23.09
CA PHE A 863 50.54 -42.18 -23.03
C PHE A 863 50.16 -42.43 -21.57
N SER A 864 49.01 -41.93 -21.16
CA SER A 864 48.51 -42.01 -19.78
C SER A 864 47.04 -42.40 -19.76
N LEU A 865 46.69 -43.41 -18.97
CA LEU A 865 45.33 -43.80 -18.65
C LEU A 865 44.96 -43.23 -17.28
N TRP A 866 43.91 -42.42 -17.26
CA TRP A 866 43.38 -41.78 -16.07
C TRP A 866 42.06 -42.43 -15.66
N SER A 867 41.82 -42.54 -14.35
CA SER A 867 40.56 -43.04 -13.80
C SER A 867 40.29 -42.40 -12.44
N GLN A 868 39.03 -42.03 -12.20
CA GLN A 868 38.59 -41.61 -10.87
C GLN A 868 38.19 -42.82 -10.01
N LEU A 869 38.75 -42.86 -8.81
CA LEU A 869 38.58 -43.83 -7.75
C LEU A 869 37.74 -43.19 -6.63
N GLY A 870 36.66 -43.84 -6.15
CA GLY A 870 35.84 -43.32 -5.04
C GLY A 870 34.56 -42.56 -5.44
N ASP A 871 34.05 -41.72 -4.53
CA ASP A 871 32.76 -41.01 -4.71
C ASP A 871 32.83 -40.07 -5.92
N ARG A 872 31.79 -40.14 -6.75
CA ARG A 872 31.66 -39.37 -7.98
C ARG A 872 30.56 -38.31 -7.86
N ASN A 873 30.01 -38.01 -6.69
CA ASN A 873 28.83 -37.13 -6.60
C ASN A 873 29.16 -35.76 -6.02
N ALA A 874 28.92 -34.69 -6.79
CA ALA A 874 28.74 -33.34 -6.26
C ALA A 874 27.28 -33.14 -5.85
N LYS A 875 27.04 -32.52 -4.69
CA LYS A 875 25.70 -32.22 -4.16
C LYS A 875 25.43 -30.73 -4.16
N THR A 876 24.25 -30.31 -4.63
CA THR A 876 23.78 -28.92 -4.49
C THR A 876 22.39 -28.91 -3.88
N THR A 877 22.22 -28.19 -2.76
CA THR A 877 21.01 -28.16 -1.95
C THR A 877 20.36 -26.78 -1.98
N PHE A 878 19.04 -26.74 -2.20
CA PHE A 878 18.22 -25.53 -2.21
C PHE A 878 17.28 -25.55 -1.01
N THR A 879 17.23 -24.45 -0.25
CA THR A 879 16.29 -24.22 0.85
C THR A 879 15.54 -22.91 0.63
N ASN A 880 14.42 -22.68 1.33
CA ASN A 880 13.73 -21.40 1.25
C ASN A 880 14.60 -20.24 1.83
N LEU A 881 14.16 -18.99 1.64
CA LEU A 881 14.84 -17.81 2.20
C LEU A 881 14.92 -17.80 3.74
N GLN A 882 14.21 -18.71 4.42
CA GLN A 882 14.24 -18.90 5.87
C GLN A 882 15.13 -20.09 6.31
N GLY A 883 15.80 -20.80 5.39
CA GLY A 883 16.72 -21.90 5.68
C GLY A 883 16.13 -23.31 5.84
N ASN A 884 14.85 -23.52 5.54
CA ASN A 884 14.13 -24.78 5.80
C ASN A 884 13.83 -25.61 4.52
N ASN A 885 13.50 -26.90 4.71
CA ASN A 885 13.05 -27.89 3.70
C ASN A 885 13.97 -28.06 2.47
N PRO A 886 15.12 -28.73 2.64
CA PRO A 886 16.15 -28.85 1.61
C PRO A 886 15.77 -29.79 0.46
N THR A 887 15.96 -29.35 -0.78
CA THR A 887 15.95 -30.22 -1.98
C THR A 887 17.39 -30.35 -2.49
N THR A 888 17.92 -31.57 -2.60
CA THR A 888 19.31 -31.82 -3.00
C THR A 888 19.41 -32.50 -4.35
N THR A 889 20.20 -31.91 -5.24
CA THR A 889 20.54 -32.43 -6.56
C THR A 889 21.93 -33.06 -6.52
N THR A 890 22.17 -34.10 -7.33
CA THR A 890 23.48 -34.75 -7.47
C THR A 890 24.01 -34.62 -8.90
N SER A 891 25.33 -34.48 -9.05
CA SER A 891 26.01 -34.44 -10.34
C SER A 891 27.26 -35.31 -10.35
N LEU A 892 27.41 -36.12 -11.41
CA LEU A 892 28.58 -36.99 -11.56
C LEU A 892 29.86 -36.18 -11.85
N LEU A 893 30.90 -36.44 -11.09
CA LEU A 893 32.28 -35.93 -11.18
C LEU A 893 33.14 -36.96 -11.93
N GLY A 894 34.15 -36.44 -12.64
CA GLY A 894 35.17 -37.20 -13.38
C GLY A 894 34.69 -38.32 -14.30
N GLY A 895 35.57 -39.31 -14.51
CA GLY A 895 35.44 -40.43 -15.46
C GLY A 895 36.81 -41.06 -15.77
N SER A 896 36.87 -41.95 -16.74
CA SER A 896 38.12 -42.55 -17.25
C SER A 896 38.48 -41.93 -18.60
N TRP A 897 39.75 -41.56 -18.80
CA TRP A 897 40.19 -41.00 -20.09
C TRP A 897 41.60 -41.44 -20.46
N GLY A 898 41.85 -41.56 -21.76
CA GLY A 898 43.20 -41.70 -22.30
C GLY A 898 43.77 -40.32 -22.61
N GLN A 899 45.04 -40.11 -22.30
CA GLN A 899 45.80 -38.91 -22.63
C GLN A 899 47.03 -39.29 -23.42
N PHE A 900 47.29 -38.55 -24.49
CA PHE A 900 48.53 -38.63 -25.27
C PHE A 900 49.20 -37.26 -25.24
N LYS A 901 50.49 -37.22 -24.86
CA LYS A 901 51.30 -36.01 -24.76
C LYS A 901 52.56 -36.17 -25.59
N VAL A 902 52.92 -35.14 -26.35
CA VAL A 902 54.19 -35.07 -27.08
C VAL A 902 54.87 -33.75 -26.76
N GLY A 903 56.18 -33.79 -26.53
CA GLY A 903 56.90 -32.60 -26.12
C GLY A 903 58.40 -32.66 -26.38
N VAL A 904 59.01 -31.49 -26.25
CA VAL A 904 60.45 -31.27 -26.38
C VAL A 904 60.96 -30.48 -25.19
N ASN A 905 61.98 -31.02 -24.54
CA ASN A 905 62.80 -30.32 -23.54
C ASN A 905 64.11 -29.93 -24.22
N SER A 906 64.55 -28.68 -24.13
CA SER A 906 65.81 -28.25 -24.75
C SER A 906 66.57 -27.26 -23.88
N GLN A 907 67.88 -27.48 -23.77
CA GLN A 907 68.81 -26.54 -23.19
C GLN A 907 69.07 -25.42 -24.19
N ILE A 908 68.60 -24.21 -23.87
CA ILE A 908 68.73 -23.02 -24.75
C ILE A 908 70.07 -22.33 -24.49
N THR A 909 70.47 -22.25 -23.22
CA THR A 909 71.79 -21.78 -22.80
C THR A 909 72.27 -22.60 -21.60
N LYS A 910 73.52 -22.40 -21.17
CA LYS A 910 74.03 -23.03 -19.93
C LYS A 910 73.18 -22.77 -18.69
N LYS A 911 72.38 -21.69 -18.67
CA LYS A 911 71.52 -21.32 -17.54
C LYS A 911 70.03 -21.44 -17.82
N ILE A 912 69.60 -21.66 -19.07
CA ILE A 912 68.18 -21.62 -19.46
C ILE A 912 67.80 -22.93 -20.16
N ASN A 913 66.77 -23.58 -19.63
CA ASN A 913 66.09 -24.69 -20.26
C ASN A 913 64.66 -24.28 -20.62
N ALA A 914 64.17 -24.73 -21.76
CA ALA A 914 62.79 -24.53 -22.17
C ALA A 914 62.11 -25.86 -22.46
N PHE A 915 60.80 -25.90 -22.24
CA PHE A 915 59.95 -27.04 -22.48
C PHE A 915 58.70 -26.61 -23.23
N VAL A 916 58.31 -27.39 -24.24
CA VAL A 916 57.04 -27.25 -24.93
C VAL A 916 56.39 -28.62 -25.06
N ALA A 917 55.11 -28.73 -24.73
CA ALA A 917 54.32 -29.91 -25.04
C ALA A 917 52.90 -29.57 -25.47
N ILE A 918 52.33 -30.51 -26.23
CA ILE A 918 50.92 -30.55 -26.59
C ILE A 918 50.37 -31.89 -26.11
N ASP A 919 49.19 -31.87 -25.52
CA ASP A 919 48.49 -33.08 -25.13
C ASP A 919 47.05 -33.10 -25.66
N SER A 920 46.55 -34.30 -25.89
CA SER A 920 45.15 -34.55 -26.23
C SER A 920 44.60 -35.60 -25.29
N SER A 921 43.40 -35.35 -24.75
CA SER A 921 42.69 -36.31 -23.91
C SER A 921 41.36 -36.70 -24.54
N VAL A 922 40.99 -37.97 -24.45
CA VAL A 922 39.71 -38.51 -24.94
C VAL A 922 39.07 -39.36 -23.83
N SER A 923 37.84 -39.01 -23.47
CA SER A 923 37.05 -39.73 -22.49
C SER A 923 36.70 -41.14 -23.00
N LEU A 924 36.74 -42.14 -22.10
CA LEU A 924 36.49 -43.55 -22.39
C LEU A 924 35.10 -44.02 -21.92
N ASP A 925 34.51 -43.33 -20.95
CA ASP A 925 33.21 -43.65 -20.34
C ASP A 925 32.11 -42.63 -20.66
N HIS A 926 32.41 -41.56 -21.41
CA HIS A 926 31.48 -40.55 -21.89
C HIS A 926 32.03 -39.85 -23.14
N THR A 927 31.21 -39.07 -23.84
CA THR A 927 31.70 -38.23 -24.94
C THR A 927 32.49 -37.05 -24.36
N GLY A 928 33.72 -36.83 -24.80
CA GLY A 928 34.53 -35.71 -24.31
C GLY A 928 35.93 -35.76 -24.87
N TYR A 929 36.45 -34.59 -25.24
CA TYR A 929 37.84 -34.44 -25.68
C TYR A 929 38.43 -33.11 -25.16
N SER A 930 39.74 -33.07 -25.03
CA SER A 930 40.46 -31.83 -24.78
C SER A 930 41.80 -31.79 -25.50
N ILE A 931 42.25 -30.57 -25.78
CA ILE A 931 43.56 -30.26 -26.32
C ILE A 931 44.22 -29.28 -25.36
N GLY A 932 45.40 -29.65 -24.88
CA GLY A 932 46.22 -28.90 -23.96
C GLY A 932 47.55 -28.48 -24.59
N GLY A 933 48.08 -27.37 -24.11
CA GLY A 933 49.38 -26.84 -24.47
C GLY A 933 50.12 -26.37 -23.23
N HIS A 934 51.40 -26.71 -23.15
CA HIS A 934 52.28 -26.35 -22.05
C HIS A 934 53.53 -25.69 -22.60
N PHE A 935 53.91 -24.55 -22.00
CA PHE A 935 55.18 -23.89 -22.27
C PHE A 935 55.86 -23.56 -20.95
N GLY A 936 57.12 -23.97 -20.78
CA GLY A 936 57.88 -23.75 -19.55
C GLY A 936 59.29 -23.25 -19.81
N ILE A 937 59.81 -22.44 -18.89
CA ILE A 937 61.20 -22.00 -18.86
C ILE A 937 61.75 -22.24 -17.45
N LYS A 938 63.01 -22.69 -17.38
CA LYS A 938 63.75 -22.91 -16.13
C LYS A 938 65.11 -22.21 -16.21
N TYR A 939 65.38 -21.35 -15.24
CA TYR A 939 66.63 -20.61 -15.07
C TYR A 939 67.42 -21.16 -13.88
N VAL A 940 68.70 -21.49 -14.11
CA VAL A 940 69.64 -21.97 -13.09
C VAL A 940 70.60 -20.83 -12.73
N TYR A 941 70.69 -20.46 -11.45
CA TYR A 941 71.51 -19.33 -10.97
C TYR A 941 72.60 -19.72 -9.99
#